data_AF-A0A9P5JE94-F1
#
_entry.id   AF-A0A9P5JE94-F1
#
_cell.length_a   1.000
_cell.length_b   1.000
_cell.length_c   1.000
_cell.angle_alpha   90.00
_cell.angle_beta   90.00
_cell.angle_gamma   90.00
#
_symmetry.space_group_name_H-M   'P 1'
#
loop_
_entity.id
_entity.type
_entity.pdbx_description
1 polymer ?
#
loop_
_entity_poly.entity_id
_entity_poly.type
_entity_poly.pdbx_seq_one_letter_code
_entity_poly.pdbx_strand_id
1 'polypeptide(L)'
;MSYSPDTMSKRLTNRNTNRYSVTALFSMAAEQDVEVEDDLARAQKRLRDLKSRISAQSKKNFVLDRDVRYLDTRIALLIQNRMALDERMEVERHLEDVDTTEGAYPDDRKLQQYSNLFFLLQAEPRHIATLCRLVSLSEIDTLLQTVMFTLYGNQYESREEHLLLSMFQSVLAAQFETATEFGSLLRANTPVSRMMTTYTRRGPGQSYLKAVLADRINSLIEHKDLNLEINPLKVYEQMIAQIEEETGQLPPHLPKSVPPEVAQANPDVQAIITPRLTMLMEIANSFLLTIIDSLDDVPYGIRWICKQIRSLTKRKYPDATDYAICSLIGGFFFLRFINPAIVTPQAYMLVDGVPAKYPRRTLTLIAKMLQNLANKPSYAKEQYMMSLNPFVENNKARINQFLNNLCDVADFYDTLELDQYMALSKKGLMINITMNELYNTHALILQHIDTLAPNDKQHLRVLTDELGAAPAQVPRKENRPIELPLFSRWETPIQDITTSLMQDNNLTQNDILYMETKSIFVQLVRSLPGSAQRPINLPALAERAATTKDSQLVRKGIKVKEMLRELEEAGVVDKRDDYKLMREEVAAELTHLGNLREKVILETRSLEAVYKTIGDHNNWLRSQLEQYKAYLQNSRLTSGKDKGVGVGVGVVSVNGKEKKAVKTTVQGPYRFTHAQLEKDGIIVESNVPDNRRPNIYFNVTSPTPGTFIIALHYKGRDKAILEMDLKIDDLLEKQQENKHLLDLEYVQLSVPKILNLLNKVFAKRKV
;
A
#
# COMPACT_ATOMS: atom_id res chain seq x y z
N MET A 1 0.85 -29.66 55.02
CA MET A 1 1.00 -29.46 53.56
C MET A 1 -0.32 -28.93 53.02
N SER A 2 -0.47 -27.61 52.98
CA SER A 2 -1.65 -26.91 52.49
C SER A 2 -1.51 -26.64 50.99
N TYR A 3 -2.44 -27.15 50.19
CA TYR A 3 -2.53 -26.89 48.75
C TYR A 3 -3.06 -25.47 48.50
N SER A 4 -2.33 -24.66 47.72
CA SER A 4 -2.75 -23.32 47.32
C SER A 4 -3.85 -23.35 46.23
N PRO A 5 -4.89 -22.49 46.32
CA PRO A 5 -5.99 -22.42 45.36
C PRO A 5 -5.58 -22.02 43.93
N ASP A 6 -4.45 -21.32 43.77
CA ASP A 6 -3.98 -20.78 42.47
C ASP A 6 -3.57 -21.85 41.45
N THR A 7 -3.08 -23.00 41.92
CA THR A 7 -2.69 -24.11 41.04
C THR A 7 -3.87 -24.86 40.42
N MET A 8 -5.04 -24.79 41.05
CA MET A 8 -6.26 -25.45 40.58
C MET A 8 -6.99 -24.60 39.53
N SER A 9 -6.99 -23.27 39.72
CA SER A 9 -7.54 -22.31 38.76
C SER A 9 -6.74 -22.32 37.45
N LYS A 10 -5.40 -22.31 37.50
CA LYS A 10 -4.53 -22.43 36.32
C LYS A 10 -4.68 -23.76 35.56
N ARG A 11 -4.95 -24.87 36.27
CA ARG A 11 -5.21 -26.18 35.64
C ARG A 11 -6.57 -26.26 34.97
N LEU A 12 -7.59 -25.60 35.53
CA LEU A 12 -8.94 -25.55 34.94
C LEU A 12 -9.01 -24.61 33.74
N THR A 13 -8.30 -23.48 33.77
CA THR A 13 -8.16 -22.58 32.60
C THR A 13 -7.45 -23.27 31.45
N ASN A 14 -6.31 -23.95 31.70
CA ASN A 14 -5.57 -24.70 30.67
C ASN A 14 -6.38 -25.85 30.06
N ARG A 15 -7.22 -26.52 30.86
CA ARG A 15 -8.01 -27.65 30.37
C ARG A 15 -9.20 -27.21 29.51
N ASN A 16 -9.76 -26.02 29.79
CA ASN A 16 -10.81 -25.41 28.97
C ASN A 16 -10.25 -24.73 27.72
N THR A 17 -9.07 -24.07 27.77
CA THR A 17 -8.40 -23.54 26.57
C THR A 17 -7.91 -24.66 25.65
N ASN A 18 -7.40 -25.78 26.19
CA ASN A 18 -7.00 -26.93 25.37
C ASN A 18 -8.20 -27.64 24.73
N ARG A 19 -9.34 -27.75 25.43
CA ARG A 19 -10.58 -28.26 24.82
C ARG A 19 -11.13 -27.32 23.76
N TYR A 20 -11.01 -26.01 23.95
CA TYR A 20 -11.44 -25.01 22.97
C TYR A 20 -10.54 -25.03 21.72
N SER A 21 -9.22 -25.15 21.88
CA SER A 21 -8.28 -25.23 20.75
C SER A 21 -8.46 -26.53 19.95
N VAL A 22 -8.69 -27.66 20.60
CA VAL A 22 -8.91 -28.96 19.94
C VAL A 22 -10.28 -29.02 19.26
N THR A 23 -11.33 -28.47 19.87
CA THR A 23 -12.67 -28.40 19.24
C THR A 23 -12.65 -27.44 18.05
N ALA A 24 -11.96 -26.30 18.15
CA ALA A 24 -11.75 -25.38 17.04
C ALA A 24 -10.93 -26.04 15.90
N LEU A 25 -9.86 -26.77 16.22
CA LEU A 25 -9.03 -27.52 15.26
C LEU A 25 -9.84 -28.54 14.47
N PHE A 26 -10.68 -29.34 15.13
CA PHE A 26 -11.50 -30.34 14.45
C PHE A 26 -12.70 -29.73 13.70
N SER A 27 -13.27 -28.62 14.21
CA SER A 27 -14.28 -27.85 13.47
C SER A 27 -13.66 -27.24 12.19
N MET A 28 -12.42 -26.74 12.25
CA MET A 28 -11.64 -26.27 11.09
C MET A 28 -11.18 -27.40 10.16
N ALA A 29 -10.91 -28.60 10.67
CA ALA A 29 -10.71 -29.79 9.84
C ALA A 29 -12.01 -30.22 9.14
N ALA A 30 -13.17 -30.06 9.80
CA ALA A 30 -14.48 -30.24 9.19
C ALA A 30 -14.83 -29.14 8.17
N GLU A 31 -14.24 -27.95 8.24
CA GLU A 31 -14.28 -26.95 7.14
C GLU A 31 -13.53 -27.43 5.88
N GLN A 32 -12.65 -28.42 6.03
CA GLN A 32 -11.95 -29.09 4.93
C GLN A 32 -12.68 -30.37 4.46
N ASP A 33 -13.88 -30.68 4.98
CA ASP A 33 -14.74 -31.73 4.43
C ASP A 33 -15.26 -31.32 3.05
N VAL A 34 -14.41 -31.45 2.04
CA VAL A 34 -14.78 -31.34 0.62
C VAL A 34 -15.80 -32.43 0.23
N GLU A 35 -15.99 -33.44 1.09
CA GLU A 35 -16.86 -34.60 0.86
C GLU A 35 -18.36 -34.32 1.10
N VAL A 36 -18.75 -33.26 1.80
CA VAL A 36 -20.17 -32.96 2.11
C VAL A 36 -20.65 -31.78 1.27
N GLU A 37 -21.41 -32.04 0.20
CA GLU A 37 -21.99 -31.00 -0.67
C GLU A 37 -23.28 -30.37 -0.10
N ASP A 38 -23.17 -29.65 1.02
CA ASP A 38 -24.30 -28.95 1.64
C ASP A 38 -24.25 -27.41 1.45
N ASP A 39 -25.26 -26.71 1.98
CA ASP A 39 -25.37 -25.25 1.87
C ASP A 39 -24.22 -24.51 2.56
N LEU A 40 -23.70 -25.03 3.67
CA LEU A 40 -22.56 -24.44 4.37
C LEU A 40 -21.28 -24.57 3.54
N ALA A 41 -21.01 -25.75 2.99
CA ALA A 41 -19.86 -25.98 2.12
C ALA A 41 -19.91 -25.09 0.86
N ARG A 42 -21.10 -24.94 0.25
CA ARG A 42 -21.33 -24.00 -0.86
C ARG A 42 -21.06 -22.55 -0.45
N ALA A 43 -21.53 -22.12 0.72
CA ALA A 43 -21.31 -20.77 1.23
C ALA A 43 -19.81 -20.51 1.51
N GLN A 44 -19.11 -21.44 2.15
CA GLN A 44 -17.67 -21.35 2.42
C GLN A 44 -16.85 -21.35 1.13
N LYS A 45 -17.21 -22.17 0.13
CA LYS A 45 -16.56 -22.16 -1.19
C LYS A 45 -16.74 -20.79 -1.87
N ARG A 46 -17.95 -20.25 -1.90
CA ARG A 46 -18.21 -18.91 -2.45
C ARG A 46 -17.40 -17.82 -1.73
N LEU A 47 -17.32 -17.89 -0.40
CA LEU A 47 -16.52 -16.96 0.39
C LEU A 47 -15.03 -17.05 0.04
N ARG A 48 -14.47 -18.26 -0.06
CA ARG A 48 -13.07 -18.49 -0.46
C ARG A 48 -12.78 -17.94 -1.86
N ASP A 49 -13.64 -18.25 -2.83
CA ASP A 49 -13.51 -17.76 -4.21
C ASP A 49 -13.55 -16.22 -4.25
N LEU A 50 -14.43 -15.60 -3.46
CA LEU A 50 -14.53 -14.14 -3.35
C LEU A 50 -13.27 -13.52 -2.72
N LYS A 51 -12.75 -14.10 -1.63
CA LYS A 51 -11.49 -13.65 -1.00
C LYS A 51 -10.30 -13.71 -1.97
N SER A 52 -10.21 -14.78 -2.76
CA SER A 52 -9.18 -14.94 -3.81
C SER A 52 -9.31 -13.86 -4.91
N ARG A 53 -10.54 -13.63 -5.40
CA ARG A 53 -10.81 -12.57 -6.40
C ARG A 53 -10.47 -11.17 -5.88
N ILE A 54 -10.81 -10.87 -4.62
CA ILE A 54 -10.46 -9.58 -4.01
C ILE A 54 -8.95 -9.41 -3.97
N SER A 55 -8.21 -10.42 -3.49
CA SER A 55 -6.75 -10.36 -3.39
C SER A 55 -6.09 -10.13 -4.76
N ALA A 56 -6.53 -10.87 -5.79
CA ALA A 56 -6.05 -10.70 -7.16
C ALA A 56 -6.38 -9.30 -7.72
N GLN A 57 -7.57 -8.78 -7.44
CA GLN A 57 -7.98 -7.46 -7.91
C GLN A 57 -7.27 -6.32 -7.16
N SER A 58 -7.05 -6.45 -5.84
CA SER A 58 -6.25 -5.53 -5.04
C SER A 58 -4.81 -5.43 -5.55
N LYS A 59 -4.19 -6.57 -5.89
CA LYS A 59 -2.86 -6.60 -6.52
C LYS A 59 -2.82 -5.82 -7.83
N LYS A 60 -3.80 -6.03 -8.72
CA LYS A 60 -3.92 -5.29 -9.98
C LYS A 60 -4.08 -3.78 -9.74
N ASN A 61 -4.91 -3.39 -8.78
CA ASN A 61 -5.12 -1.98 -8.44
C ASN A 61 -3.85 -1.33 -7.91
N PHE A 62 -3.09 -2.01 -7.06
CA PHE A 62 -1.84 -1.46 -6.51
C PHE A 62 -0.82 -1.16 -7.61
N VAL A 63 -0.64 -2.08 -8.57
CA VAL A 63 0.26 -1.86 -9.72
C VAL A 63 -0.19 -0.66 -10.55
N LEU A 64 -1.49 -0.56 -10.84
CA LEU A 64 -2.03 0.56 -11.60
C LEU A 64 -1.95 1.89 -10.83
N ASP A 65 -2.19 1.92 -9.52
CA ASP A 65 -2.04 3.12 -8.68
C ASP A 65 -0.57 3.60 -8.69
N ARG A 66 0.38 2.66 -8.61
CA ARG A 66 1.81 2.99 -8.75
C ARG A 66 2.12 3.60 -10.12
N ASP A 67 1.61 3.00 -11.20
CA ASP A 67 1.81 3.53 -12.56
C ASP A 67 1.17 4.91 -12.75
N VAL A 68 -0.06 5.10 -12.24
CA VAL A 68 -0.74 6.40 -12.25
C VAL A 68 0.07 7.45 -11.49
N ARG A 69 0.59 7.16 -10.29
CA ARG A 69 1.45 8.08 -9.53
C ARG A 69 2.74 8.43 -10.26
N TYR A 70 3.35 7.43 -10.90
CA TYR A 70 4.54 7.62 -11.71
C TYR A 70 4.25 8.58 -12.86
N LEU A 71 3.18 8.32 -13.60
CA LEU A 71 2.73 9.14 -14.72
C LEU A 71 2.32 10.55 -14.29
N ASP A 72 1.64 10.72 -13.16
CA ASP A 72 1.25 12.03 -12.61
C ASP A 72 2.47 12.94 -12.43
N THR A 73 3.51 12.42 -11.77
CA THR A 73 4.74 13.18 -11.48
C THR A 73 5.44 13.56 -12.79
N ARG A 74 5.46 12.63 -13.73
CA ARG A 74 6.18 12.74 -14.99
C ARG A 74 5.43 13.65 -15.97
N ILE A 75 4.13 13.46 -16.15
CA ILE A 75 3.27 14.29 -16.99
C ILE A 75 3.23 15.74 -16.49
N ALA A 76 3.28 15.98 -15.18
CA ALA A 76 3.47 17.33 -14.65
C ALA A 76 4.76 18.01 -15.16
N LEU A 77 5.88 17.27 -15.22
CA LEU A 77 7.12 17.76 -15.84
C LEU A 77 6.98 17.94 -17.35
N LEU A 78 6.20 17.10 -18.02
CA LEU A 78 5.93 17.15 -19.45
C LEU A 78 5.09 18.38 -19.82
N ILE A 79 4.08 18.71 -19.00
CA ILE A 79 3.28 19.93 -19.08
C ILE A 79 4.19 21.16 -18.88
N GLN A 80 5.16 21.07 -17.96
CA GLN A 80 6.17 22.10 -17.74
C GLN A 80 7.28 22.11 -18.83
N ASN A 81 7.20 21.22 -19.83
CA ASN A 81 8.17 21.01 -20.92
C ASN A 81 9.61 20.67 -20.48
N ARG A 82 9.78 20.06 -19.29
CA ARG A 82 11.08 19.71 -18.68
C ARG A 82 11.48 18.22 -18.83
N MET A 83 10.83 17.46 -19.71
CA MET A 83 11.07 16.01 -19.82
C MET A 83 12.00 15.63 -20.96
N ALA A 84 13.07 14.88 -20.64
CA ALA A 84 14.00 14.32 -21.62
C ALA A 84 13.35 13.17 -22.44
N LEU A 85 13.98 12.84 -23.58
CA LEU A 85 13.50 11.80 -24.50
C LEU A 85 13.50 10.40 -23.88
N ASP A 86 14.53 10.04 -23.11
CA ASP A 86 14.62 8.73 -22.45
C ASP A 86 13.50 8.55 -21.43
N GLU A 87 13.17 9.61 -20.70
CA GLU A 87 12.09 9.63 -19.71
C GLU A 87 10.71 9.58 -20.39
N ARG A 88 10.59 10.02 -21.65
CA ARG A 88 9.38 9.81 -22.46
C ARG A 88 9.23 8.36 -22.92
N MET A 89 10.33 7.67 -23.26
CA MET A 89 10.29 6.24 -23.58
C MET A 89 9.93 5.42 -22.34
N GLU A 90 10.40 5.82 -21.16
CA GLU A 90 10.04 5.17 -19.90
C GLU A 90 8.55 5.34 -19.56
N VAL A 91 7.98 6.53 -19.78
CA VAL A 91 6.53 6.76 -19.70
C VAL A 91 5.76 5.83 -20.65
N GLU A 92 6.25 5.65 -21.87
CA GLU A 92 5.62 4.74 -22.84
C GLU A 92 5.67 3.28 -22.39
N ARG A 93 6.77 2.83 -21.79
CA ARG A 93 6.88 1.49 -21.20
C ARG A 93 5.90 1.26 -20.05
N HIS A 94 5.60 2.27 -19.23
CA HIS A 94 4.59 2.16 -18.16
C HIS A 94 3.15 2.06 -18.69
N LEU A 95 2.91 2.43 -19.94
CA LEU A 95 1.60 2.39 -20.60
C LEU A 95 1.36 1.09 -21.40
N GLU A 96 2.38 0.24 -21.54
CA GLU A 96 2.26 -1.05 -22.21
C GLU A 96 1.45 -2.05 -21.37
N ASP A 97 0.58 -2.79 -22.04
CA ASP A 97 -0.15 -3.89 -21.45
C ASP A 97 0.68 -5.18 -21.47
N VAL A 98 0.43 -6.07 -20.50
CA VAL A 98 1.08 -7.38 -20.43
C VAL A 98 0.43 -8.30 -21.47
N ASP A 99 1.23 -8.92 -22.34
CA ASP A 99 0.74 -9.94 -23.26
C ASP A 99 0.73 -11.31 -22.55
N THR A 100 -0.41 -12.00 -22.62
CA THR A 100 -0.59 -13.34 -22.02
C THR A 100 -0.17 -14.48 -22.95
N THR A 101 0.24 -14.18 -24.19
CA THR A 101 0.78 -15.12 -25.19
C THR A 101 2.31 -15.08 -25.43
N GLU A 102 2.98 -13.91 -25.34
CA GLU A 102 4.47 -13.75 -25.36
C GLU A 102 5.27 -13.88 -24.02
N GLY A 103 6.25 -14.80 -23.95
CA GLY A 103 7.22 -14.90 -22.84
C GLY A 103 7.63 -16.34 -22.50
N ALA A 104 8.81 -16.54 -21.92
CA ALA A 104 9.36 -17.85 -21.55
C ALA A 104 9.11 -18.21 -20.08
N TYR A 105 8.80 -19.48 -19.79
CA TYR A 105 8.67 -20.01 -18.42
C TYR A 105 10.02 -20.52 -17.90
N PRO A 106 10.30 -20.38 -16.59
CA PRO A 106 11.30 -21.22 -15.92
C PRO A 106 10.99 -22.70 -16.19
N ASP A 107 12.03 -23.52 -16.31
CA ASP A 107 11.87 -24.97 -16.40
C ASP A 107 11.23 -25.52 -15.10
N ASP A 108 10.59 -26.68 -15.21
CA ASP A 108 9.89 -27.31 -14.07
C ASP A 108 10.80 -27.46 -12.84
N ARG A 109 12.09 -27.69 -13.06
CA ARG A 109 13.09 -27.76 -12.00
C ARG A 109 13.26 -26.42 -11.27
N LYS A 110 13.45 -25.31 -11.98
CA LYS A 110 13.52 -23.99 -11.33
C LYS A 110 12.21 -23.62 -10.67
N LEU A 111 11.08 -23.97 -11.27
CA LEU A 111 9.77 -23.72 -10.67
C LEU A 111 9.66 -24.42 -9.30
N GLN A 112 10.06 -25.69 -9.20
CA GLN A 112 10.13 -26.41 -7.93
C GLN A 112 11.11 -25.78 -6.93
N GLN A 113 12.24 -25.25 -7.37
CA GLN A 113 13.18 -24.54 -6.49
C GLN A 113 12.57 -23.24 -5.95
N TYR A 114 11.91 -22.46 -6.80
CA TYR A 114 11.18 -21.26 -6.38
C TYR A 114 10.00 -21.58 -5.47
N SER A 115 9.30 -22.68 -5.71
CA SER A 115 8.24 -23.19 -4.81
C SER A 115 8.76 -23.37 -3.38
N ASN A 116 9.93 -23.98 -3.22
CA ASN A 116 10.56 -24.16 -1.91
C ASN A 116 11.01 -22.82 -1.29
N LEU A 117 11.61 -21.94 -2.09
CA LEU A 117 12.05 -20.62 -1.62
C LEU A 117 10.89 -19.80 -1.11
N PHE A 118 9.82 -19.67 -1.89
CA PHE A 118 8.66 -18.87 -1.51
C PHE A 118 7.84 -19.50 -0.39
N PHE A 119 7.85 -20.84 -0.26
CA PHE A 119 7.32 -21.50 0.93
C PHE A 119 8.09 -21.06 2.18
N LEU A 120 9.43 -21.13 2.16
CA LEU A 120 10.27 -20.73 3.29
C LEU A 120 10.07 -19.25 3.65
N LEU A 121 10.00 -18.36 2.66
CA LEU A 121 9.77 -16.92 2.88
C LEU A 121 8.39 -16.61 3.48
N GLN A 122 7.38 -17.45 3.21
CA GLN A 122 6.05 -17.33 3.79
C GLN A 122 6.00 -17.94 5.22
N ALA A 123 6.65 -19.09 5.41
CA ALA A 123 6.66 -19.80 6.70
C ALA A 123 7.56 -19.10 7.74
N GLU A 124 8.62 -18.44 7.31
CA GLU A 124 9.59 -17.76 8.17
C GLU A 124 9.66 -16.24 7.89
N PRO A 125 8.74 -15.43 8.44
CA PRO A 125 8.67 -13.99 8.18
C PRO A 125 9.94 -13.20 8.55
N ARG A 126 10.82 -13.78 9.38
CA ARG A 126 12.11 -13.19 9.81
C ARG A 126 13.03 -12.81 8.65
N HIS A 127 13.02 -13.60 7.57
CA HIS A 127 13.89 -13.35 6.41
C HIS A 127 13.42 -12.10 5.66
N ILE A 128 12.11 -12.00 5.38
CA ILE A 128 11.50 -10.82 4.78
C ILE A 128 11.66 -9.59 5.68
N ALA A 129 11.45 -9.74 6.99
CA ALA A 129 11.63 -8.64 7.94
C ALA A 129 13.06 -8.07 7.91
N THR A 130 14.06 -8.94 7.79
CA THR A 130 15.46 -8.50 7.68
C THR A 130 15.71 -7.85 6.32
N LEU A 131 15.21 -8.45 5.24
CA LEU A 131 15.36 -7.89 3.90
C LEU A 131 14.76 -6.48 3.78
N CYS A 132 13.55 -6.25 4.30
CA CYS A 132 12.89 -4.94 4.32
C CYS A 132 13.72 -3.83 5.01
N ARG A 133 14.68 -4.18 5.87
CA ARG A 133 15.57 -3.23 6.53
C ARG A 133 16.87 -2.96 5.76
N LEU A 134 17.24 -3.86 4.86
CA LEU A 134 18.50 -3.79 4.10
C LEU A 134 18.31 -3.12 2.74
N VAL A 135 17.12 -3.21 2.15
CA VAL A 135 16.81 -2.61 0.84
C VAL A 135 16.75 -1.08 0.88
N SER A 136 17.05 -0.46 -0.27
CA SER A 136 16.97 0.98 -0.45
C SER A 136 15.52 1.48 -0.55
N LEU A 137 15.34 2.81 -0.44
CA LEU A 137 14.04 3.46 -0.65
C LEU A 137 13.50 3.32 -2.09
N SER A 138 14.36 3.07 -3.07
CA SER A 138 13.96 2.80 -4.46
C SER A 138 13.44 1.37 -4.65
N GLU A 139 13.91 0.42 -3.83
CA GLU A 139 13.58 -1.01 -3.94
C GLU A 139 12.42 -1.42 -3.02
N ILE A 140 12.19 -0.68 -1.93
CA ILE A 140 11.21 -1.08 -0.92
C ILE A 140 9.79 -1.19 -1.48
N ASP A 141 9.36 -0.29 -2.36
CA ASP A 141 7.99 -0.31 -2.88
C ASP A 141 7.72 -1.56 -3.74
N THR A 142 8.71 -2.04 -4.50
CA THR A 142 8.59 -3.28 -5.29
C THR A 142 8.66 -4.53 -4.42
N LEU A 143 9.48 -4.53 -3.38
CA LEU A 143 9.51 -5.62 -2.39
C LEU A 143 8.18 -5.69 -1.63
N LEU A 144 7.66 -4.56 -1.13
CA LEU A 144 6.39 -4.50 -0.40
C LEU A 144 5.20 -4.92 -1.24
N GLN A 145 5.23 -4.68 -2.56
CA GLN A 145 4.22 -5.23 -3.47
C GLN A 145 4.17 -6.76 -3.39
N THR A 146 5.33 -7.41 -3.51
CA THR A 146 5.42 -8.87 -3.45
C THR A 146 5.02 -9.37 -2.07
N VAL A 147 5.50 -8.73 -1.00
CA VAL A 147 5.23 -9.16 0.37
C VAL A 147 3.74 -9.00 0.74
N MET A 148 3.14 -7.83 0.54
CA MET A 148 1.80 -7.51 1.05
C MET A 148 0.65 -7.96 0.15
N PHE A 149 0.90 -8.16 -1.15
CA PHE A 149 -0.14 -8.49 -2.13
C PHE A 149 0.08 -9.84 -2.83
N THR A 150 1.23 -10.50 -2.62
CA THR A 150 1.52 -11.82 -3.20
C THR A 150 1.82 -12.88 -2.14
N LEU A 151 2.82 -12.67 -1.29
CA LEU A 151 3.21 -13.63 -0.24
C LEU A 151 2.18 -13.72 0.89
N TYR A 152 1.67 -12.56 1.33
CA TYR A 152 0.65 -12.40 2.37
C TYR A 152 -0.56 -11.62 1.81
N GLY A 153 -0.88 -11.89 0.55
CA GLY A 153 -1.87 -11.15 -0.23
C GLY A 153 -3.32 -11.39 0.22
N ASN A 154 -3.61 -12.55 0.81
CA ASN A 154 -4.95 -12.90 1.26
C ASN A 154 -5.24 -12.29 2.64
N GLN A 155 -5.54 -10.99 2.63
CA GLN A 155 -5.84 -10.18 3.82
C GLN A 155 -7.07 -10.61 4.63
N TYR A 156 -7.81 -11.63 4.20
CA TYR A 156 -8.99 -12.17 4.88
C TYR A 156 -8.78 -13.60 5.39
N GLU A 157 -7.58 -14.14 5.25
CA GLU A 157 -7.14 -15.38 5.89
C GLU A 157 -6.33 -15.01 7.15
N SER A 158 -6.76 -15.52 8.31
CA SER A 158 -6.14 -15.21 9.61
C SER A 158 -4.65 -15.53 9.60
N ARG A 159 -4.27 -16.68 9.05
CA ARG A 159 -2.88 -17.14 8.99
C ARG A 159 -1.97 -16.15 8.27
N GLU A 160 -2.32 -15.77 7.04
CA GLU A 160 -1.49 -14.85 6.24
C GLU A 160 -1.41 -13.47 6.90
N GLU A 161 -2.52 -13.00 7.47
CA GLU A 161 -2.55 -11.74 8.20
C GLU A 161 -1.65 -11.76 9.44
N HIS A 162 -1.73 -12.82 10.25
CA HIS A 162 -0.91 -13.00 11.43
C HIS A 162 0.58 -13.13 11.09
N LEU A 163 0.93 -13.89 10.04
CA LEU A 163 2.32 -13.98 9.55
C LEU A 163 2.86 -12.61 9.11
N LEU A 164 2.04 -11.83 8.39
CA LEU A 164 2.39 -10.47 8.00
C LEU A 164 2.58 -9.56 9.23
N LEU A 165 1.71 -9.66 10.24
CA LEU A 165 1.84 -8.91 11.48
C LEU A 165 3.11 -9.31 12.28
N SER A 166 3.48 -10.60 12.32
CA SER A 166 4.74 -11.06 12.91
C SER A 166 5.96 -10.50 12.19
N MET A 167 5.91 -10.39 10.85
CA MET A 167 6.92 -9.70 10.05
C MET A 167 7.03 -8.23 10.48
N PHE A 168 5.89 -7.53 10.55
CA PHE A 168 5.79 -6.14 10.98
C PHE A 168 6.40 -5.89 12.35
N GLN A 169 6.10 -6.74 13.33
CA GLN A 169 6.66 -6.64 14.67
C GLN A 169 8.18 -6.79 14.66
N SER A 170 8.71 -7.73 13.88
CA SER A 170 10.17 -7.92 13.77
C SER A 170 10.85 -6.69 13.18
N VAL A 171 10.27 -6.11 12.12
CA VAL A 171 10.78 -4.88 11.48
C VAL A 171 10.69 -3.69 12.43
N LEU A 172 9.55 -3.51 13.10
CA LEU A 172 9.33 -2.42 14.06
C LEU A 172 10.29 -2.54 15.25
N ALA A 173 10.45 -3.73 15.83
CA ALA A 173 11.37 -3.95 16.95
C ALA A 173 12.80 -3.53 16.62
N ALA A 174 13.31 -3.96 15.45
CA ALA A 174 14.63 -3.58 14.98
C ALA A 174 14.76 -2.07 14.68
N GLN A 175 13.71 -1.43 14.14
CA GLN A 175 13.72 0.02 13.95
C GLN A 175 13.76 0.75 15.30
N PHE A 176 12.99 0.29 16.28
CA PHE A 176 13.04 0.86 17.62
C PHE A 176 14.44 0.69 18.19
N GLU A 177 15.05 -0.48 18.13
CA GLU A 177 16.42 -0.72 18.65
C GLU A 177 17.47 0.21 18.03
N THR A 178 17.43 0.41 16.71
CA THR A 178 18.40 1.25 15.98
C THR A 178 18.15 2.75 16.05
N ALA A 179 16.94 3.19 16.45
CA ALA A 179 16.61 4.62 16.51
C ALA A 179 17.43 5.38 17.56
N THR A 180 18.08 6.46 17.15
CA THR A 180 18.85 7.33 18.05
C THR A 180 18.01 8.49 18.59
N GLU A 181 17.00 8.93 17.83
CA GLU A 181 16.18 10.08 18.15
C GLU A 181 14.71 9.72 18.28
N PHE A 182 14.12 10.04 19.43
CA PHE A 182 12.69 9.83 19.68
C PHE A 182 11.80 10.66 18.74
N GLY A 183 12.18 11.91 18.46
CA GLY A 183 11.35 12.87 17.72
C GLY A 183 11.15 12.55 16.24
N SER A 184 12.10 11.82 15.63
CA SER A 184 12.09 11.42 14.21
C SER A 184 11.66 9.96 14.00
N LEU A 185 11.62 9.17 15.07
CA LEU A 185 11.17 7.78 15.09
C LEU A 185 9.75 7.66 14.54
N LEU A 186 9.57 6.75 13.57
CA LEU A 186 8.32 6.58 12.84
C LEU A 186 7.77 7.91 12.31
N ARG A 187 8.59 8.90 11.97
CA ARG A 187 8.15 10.10 11.22
C ARG A 187 8.95 10.28 9.95
N ALA A 188 10.23 9.93 9.98
CA ALA A 188 11.09 9.88 8.81
C ALA A 188 10.56 8.92 7.73
N ASN A 189 10.82 9.28 6.47
CA ASN A 189 10.57 8.41 5.32
C ASN A 189 11.62 7.30 5.29
N THR A 190 11.28 6.18 5.89
CA THR A 190 12.07 4.95 6.03
C THR A 190 11.33 3.77 5.40
N PRO A 191 12.01 2.67 5.06
CA PRO A 191 11.36 1.44 4.60
C PRO A 191 10.22 0.99 5.50
N VAL A 192 10.39 1.06 6.82
CA VAL A 192 9.35 0.70 7.80
C VAL A 192 8.16 1.65 7.74
N SER A 193 8.39 2.95 7.57
CA SER A 193 7.30 3.91 7.41
C SER A 193 6.52 3.70 6.12
N ARG A 194 7.19 3.32 5.03
CA ARG A 194 6.56 2.95 3.76
C ARG A 194 5.73 1.69 3.93
N MET A 195 6.28 0.70 4.61
CA MET A 195 5.60 -0.55 4.96
C MET A 195 4.30 -0.29 5.72
N MET A 196 4.32 0.53 6.76
CA MET A 196 3.11 0.95 7.50
C MET A 196 2.07 1.64 6.61
N THR A 197 2.49 2.60 5.78
CA THR A 197 1.57 3.28 4.86
C THR A 197 0.96 2.30 3.84
N THR A 198 1.76 1.40 3.26
CA THR A 198 1.27 0.40 2.29
C THR A 198 0.28 -0.56 2.93
N TYR A 199 0.52 -0.99 4.17
CA TYR A 199 -0.40 -1.87 4.89
C TYR A 199 -1.78 -1.22 5.11
N THR A 200 -1.82 0.07 5.48
CA THR A 200 -3.10 0.79 5.66
C THR A 200 -3.89 0.98 4.37
N ARG A 201 -3.26 0.78 3.20
CA ARG A 201 -3.89 0.83 1.88
C ARG A 201 -4.47 -0.52 1.44
N ARG A 202 -4.31 -1.58 2.23
CA ARG A 202 -4.97 -2.87 1.99
C ARG A 202 -6.48 -2.73 2.21
N GLY A 203 -7.24 -3.71 1.73
CA GLY A 203 -8.71 -3.67 1.68
C GLY A 203 -9.37 -3.27 3.01
N PRO A 204 -9.01 -3.89 4.15
CA PRO A 204 -9.59 -3.52 5.44
C PRO A 204 -9.40 -2.04 5.81
N GLY A 205 -8.22 -1.48 5.56
CA GLY A 205 -7.94 -0.07 5.81
C GLY A 205 -8.74 0.85 4.89
N GLN A 206 -8.86 0.52 3.62
CA GLN A 206 -9.67 1.28 2.67
C GLN A 206 -11.16 1.24 3.01
N SER A 207 -11.69 0.08 3.37
CA SER A 207 -13.09 -0.10 3.77
C SER A 207 -13.43 0.76 5.00
N TYR A 208 -12.54 0.78 5.99
CA TYR A 208 -12.67 1.63 7.16
C TYR A 208 -12.68 3.12 6.79
N LEU A 209 -11.71 3.60 5.99
CA LEU A 209 -11.67 5.00 5.57
C LEU A 209 -12.95 5.42 4.83
N LYS A 210 -13.48 4.53 3.97
CA LYS A 210 -14.74 4.78 3.26
C LYS A 210 -15.92 4.88 4.22
N ALA A 211 -16.06 3.95 5.16
CA ALA A 211 -17.14 3.95 6.13
C ALA A 211 -17.12 5.18 7.05
N VAL A 212 -15.92 5.64 7.45
CA VAL A 212 -15.77 6.71 8.44
C VAL A 212 -15.73 8.11 7.82
N LEU A 213 -15.08 8.28 6.65
CA LEU A 213 -14.78 9.60 6.11
C LEU A 213 -15.62 9.98 4.89
N ALA A 214 -16.13 9.02 4.12
CA ALA A 214 -16.74 9.33 2.81
C ALA A 214 -17.93 10.30 2.95
N ASP A 215 -18.87 10.02 3.85
CA ASP A 215 -20.06 10.87 4.01
C ASP A 215 -19.69 12.30 4.42
N ARG A 216 -18.78 12.45 5.40
CA ARG A 216 -18.32 13.76 5.88
C ARG A 216 -17.59 14.55 4.80
N ILE A 217 -16.78 13.88 3.99
CA ILE A 217 -16.05 14.52 2.90
C ILE A 217 -17.01 14.92 1.78
N ASN A 218 -17.96 14.06 1.40
CA ASN A 218 -18.92 14.36 0.34
C ASN A 218 -19.83 15.53 0.73
N SER A 219 -20.37 15.56 1.96
CA SER A 219 -21.17 16.70 2.43
C SER A 219 -20.41 18.04 2.39
N LEU A 220 -19.09 18.03 2.67
CA LEU A 220 -18.29 19.26 2.58
C LEU A 220 -18.05 19.70 1.13
N ILE A 221 -17.88 18.75 0.20
CA ILE A 221 -17.56 19.02 -1.20
C ILE A 221 -18.77 19.52 -1.99
N GLU A 222 -19.99 19.18 -1.56
CA GLU A 222 -21.23 19.72 -2.12
C GLU A 222 -21.27 21.26 -2.03
N HIS A 223 -20.66 21.85 -0.99
CA HIS A 223 -20.56 23.30 -0.81
C HIS A 223 -19.35 23.90 -1.57
N LYS A 224 -19.43 23.94 -2.90
CA LYS A 224 -18.32 24.36 -3.78
C LYS A 224 -17.79 25.78 -3.53
N ASP A 225 -18.67 26.68 -3.09
CA ASP A 225 -18.36 28.11 -2.88
C ASP A 225 -17.96 28.44 -1.44
N LEU A 226 -17.97 27.45 -0.53
CA LEU A 226 -17.63 27.64 0.87
C LEU A 226 -16.12 27.89 1.05
N ASN A 227 -15.74 29.16 1.15
CA ASN A 227 -14.36 29.59 1.35
C ASN A 227 -14.04 29.76 2.84
N LEU A 228 -13.29 28.81 3.41
CA LEU A 228 -12.78 28.86 4.79
C LEU A 228 -11.27 29.16 4.86
N GLU A 229 -10.74 29.95 3.91
CA GLU A 229 -9.37 30.44 4.01
C GLU A 229 -9.23 31.39 5.20
N ILE A 230 -8.28 31.07 6.08
CA ILE A 230 -7.96 31.80 7.31
C ILE A 230 -6.56 32.45 7.27
N ASN A 231 -5.80 32.25 6.20
CA ASN A 231 -4.52 32.93 6.03
C ASN A 231 -4.76 34.43 5.74
N PRO A 232 -4.35 35.35 6.63
CA PRO A 232 -4.65 36.77 6.49
C PRO A 232 -4.17 37.38 5.19
N LEU A 233 -2.98 36.99 4.72
CA LEU A 233 -2.41 37.51 3.47
C LEU A 233 -3.30 37.14 2.28
N LYS A 234 -3.73 35.88 2.20
CA LYS A 234 -4.62 35.40 1.13
C LYS A 234 -6.02 35.99 1.22
N VAL A 235 -6.53 36.20 2.42
CA VAL A 235 -7.84 36.84 2.63
C VAL A 235 -7.77 38.31 2.22
N TYR A 236 -6.70 39.01 2.57
CA TYR A 236 -6.45 40.38 2.12
C TYR A 236 -6.38 40.46 0.59
N GLU A 237 -5.60 39.60 -0.07
CA GLU A 237 -5.52 39.54 -1.54
C GLU A 237 -6.89 39.30 -2.20
N GLN A 238 -7.71 38.41 -1.63
CA GLN A 238 -9.07 38.14 -2.12
C GLN A 238 -9.99 39.34 -1.94
N MET A 239 -9.94 39.99 -0.77
CA MET A 239 -10.72 41.18 -0.46
C MET A 239 -10.38 42.33 -1.42
N ILE A 240 -9.10 42.56 -1.66
CA ILE A 240 -8.61 43.58 -2.60
C ILE A 240 -9.07 43.30 -4.04
N ALA A 241 -8.92 42.05 -4.50
CA ALA A 241 -9.36 41.65 -5.83
C ALA A 241 -10.87 41.87 -6.01
N GLN A 242 -11.66 41.53 -4.99
CA GLN A 242 -13.11 41.72 -5.01
C GLN A 242 -13.49 43.20 -5.02
N ILE A 243 -12.83 44.05 -4.21
CA ILE A 243 -13.07 45.50 -4.23
C ILE A 243 -12.71 46.09 -5.59
N GLU A 244 -11.58 45.71 -6.19
CA GLU A 244 -11.16 46.19 -7.51
C GLU A 244 -12.13 45.75 -8.61
N GLU A 245 -12.68 44.53 -8.52
CA GLU A 245 -13.70 44.02 -9.43
C GLU A 245 -15.05 44.75 -9.30
N GLU A 246 -15.49 45.03 -8.07
CA GLU A 246 -16.78 45.68 -7.79
C GLU A 246 -16.76 47.20 -8.02
N THR A 247 -15.67 47.87 -7.67
CA THR A 247 -15.58 49.35 -7.69
C THR A 247 -14.76 49.91 -8.85
N GLY A 248 -14.00 49.05 -9.55
CA GLY A 248 -13.11 49.44 -10.66
C GLY A 248 -11.87 50.23 -10.25
N GLN A 249 -11.74 50.65 -8.99
CA GLN A 249 -10.59 51.39 -8.45
C GLN A 249 -10.30 51.00 -7.01
N LEU A 250 -9.02 50.88 -6.66
CA LEU A 250 -8.60 50.57 -5.30
C LEU A 250 -8.61 51.82 -4.40
N PRO A 251 -9.17 51.74 -3.18
CA PRO A 251 -9.10 52.84 -2.24
C PRO A 251 -7.64 53.23 -1.93
N PRO A 252 -7.31 54.54 -1.82
CA PRO A 252 -5.93 55.00 -1.62
C PRO A 252 -5.23 54.46 -0.37
N HIS A 253 -6.02 54.03 0.63
CA HIS A 253 -5.54 53.53 1.92
C HIS A 253 -5.28 52.01 1.91
N LEU A 254 -5.58 51.30 0.82
CA LEU A 254 -5.44 49.85 0.69
C LEU A 254 -4.41 49.50 -0.40
N PRO A 255 -3.13 49.27 -0.05
CA PRO A 255 -2.12 48.87 -1.02
C PRO A 255 -2.36 47.45 -1.56
N LYS A 256 -1.99 47.21 -2.83
CA LYS A 256 -2.20 45.89 -3.50
C LYS A 256 -1.47 44.72 -2.85
N SER A 257 -0.36 44.97 -2.17
CA SER A 257 0.42 43.94 -1.49
C SER A 257 0.89 44.49 -0.15
N VAL A 258 0.79 43.65 0.88
CA VAL A 258 1.18 43.97 2.25
C VAL A 258 1.97 42.82 2.86
N PRO A 259 2.85 43.10 3.84
CA PRO A 259 3.44 42.05 4.66
C PRO A 259 2.38 41.26 5.45
N PRO A 260 2.65 39.99 5.82
CA PRO A 260 1.72 39.17 6.59
C PRO A 260 1.27 39.80 7.92
N GLU A 261 2.15 40.53 8.62
CA GLU A 261 1.79 41.19 9.89
C GLU A 261 0.74 42.29 9.69
N VAL A 262 0.86 43.04 8.58
CA VAL A 262 -0.08 44.12 8.25
C VAL A 262 -1.43 43.55 7.83
N ALA A 263 -1.46 42.47 7.05
CA ALA A 263 -2.70 41.76 6.71
C ALA A 263 -3.39 41.19 7.96
N GLN A 264 -2.61 40.64 8.91
CA GLN A 264 -3.14 40.12 10.17
C GLN A 264 -3.72 41.24 11.05
N ALA A 265 -3.12 42.44 11.06
CA ALA A 265 -3.61 43.57 11.85
C ALA A 265 -4.82 44.31 11.23
N ASN A 266 -5.17 44.03 9.97
CA ASN A 266 -6.26 44.70 9.27
C ASN A 266 -7.64 44.28 9.86
N PRO A 267 -8.47 45.24 10.33
CA PRO A 267 -9.77 44.93 10.95
C PRO A 267 -10.77 44.24 10.01
N ASP A 268 -10.82 44.63 8.73
CA ASP A 268 -11.75 44.05 7.75
C ASP A 268 -11.37 42.60 7.45
N VAL A 269 -10.07 42.31 7.34
CA VAL A 269 -9.55 40.93 7.20
C VAL A 269 -9.92 40.09 8.42
N GLN A 270 -9.80 40.62 9.64
CA GLN A 270 -10.20 39.90 10.86
C GLN A 270 -11.71 39.67 10.94
N ALA A 271 -12.52 40.64 10.49
CA ALA A 271 -13.97 40.50 10.42
C ALA A 271 -14.40 39.38 9.47
N ILE A 272 -13.65 39.15 8.38
CA ILE A 272 -13.86 38.02 7.46
C ILE A 272 -13.37 36.70 8.05
N ILE A 273 -12.21 36.68 8.72
CA ILE A 273 -11.60 35.45 9.24
C ILE A 273 -12.38 34.88 10.43
N THR A 274 -12.87 35.74 11.33
CA THR A 274 -13.52 35.31 12.58
C THR A 274 -14.65 34.29 12.38
N PRO A 275 -15.68 34.54 11.53
CA PRO A 275 -16.73 33.56 11.29
C PRO A 275 -16.22 32.29 10.57
N ARG A 276 -15.24 32.43 9.65
CA ARG A 276 -14.62 31.28 8.95
C ARG A 276 -13.89 30.36 9.92
N LEU A 277 -13.21 30.94 10.91
CA LEU A 277 -12.47 30.22 11.93
C LEU A 277 -13.40 29.39 12.83
N THR A 278 -14.51 29.98 13.28
CA THR A 278 -15.53 29.25 14.06
C THR A 278 -16.08 28.06 13.27
N MET A 279 -16.52 28.30 12.03
CA MET A 279 -17.07 27.24 11.18
C MET A 279 -16.04 26.15 10.87
N LEU A 280 -14.77 26.52 10.64
CA LEU A 280 -13.69 25.56 10.42
C LEU A 280 -13.44 24.66 11.64
N MET A 281 -13.47 25.23 12.85
CA MET A 281 -13.34 24.46 14.09
C MET A 281 -14.52 23.51 14.33
N GLU A 282 -15.75 23.94 14.03
CA GLU A 282 -16.94 23.09 14.12
C GLU A 282 -16.87 21.91 13.16
N ILE A 283 -16.51 22.16 11.89
CA ILE A 283 -16.34 21.10 10.89
C ILE A 283 -15.22 20.14 11.31
N ALA A 284 -14.05 20.64 11.71
CA ALA A 284 -12.95 19.81 12.16
C ALA A 284 -13.31 18.95 13.39
N ASN A 285 -14.10 19.50 14.31
CA ASN A 285 -14.60 18.77 15.48
C ASN A 285 -15.58 17.67 15.09
N SER A 286 -16.45 17.91 14.11
CA SER A 286 -17.34 16.88 13.56
C SER A 286 -16.57 15.69 12.96
N PHE A 287 -15.52 15.96 12.17
CA PHE A 287 -14.62 14.92 11.67
C PHE A 287 -13.95 14.14 12.81
N LEU A 288 -13.43 14.85 13.82
CA LEU A 288 -12.78 14.23 14.97
C LEU A 288 -13.72 13.29 15.74
N LEU A 289 -14.96 13.72 16.01
CA LEU A 289 -15.95 12.89 16.70
C LEU A 289 -16.28 11.63 15.90
N THR A 290 -16.54 11.76 14.60
CA THR A 290 -16.78 10.60 13.73
C THR A 290 -15.61 9.60 13.76
N ILE A 291 -14.36 10.07 13.81
CA ILE A 291 -13.19 9.18 13.94
C ILE A 291 -13.14 8.52 15.32
N ILE A 292 -13.37 9.28 16.40
CA ILE A 292 -13.33 8.74 17.77
C ILE A 292 -14.41 7.68 18.00
N ASP A 293 -15.62 7.93 17.50
CA ASP A 293 -16.77 7.03 17.65
C ASP A 293 -16.63 5.74 16.84
N SER A 294 -15.71 5.71 15.86
CA SER A 294 -15.44 4.55 14.99
C SER A 294 -14.40 3.57 15.55
N LEU A 295 -14.05 3.64 16.84
CA LEU A 295 -12.98 2.83 17.45
C LEU A 295 -13.13 1.32 17.19
N ASP A 296 -14.36 0.80 17.29
CA ASP A 296 -14.63 -0.63 17.14
C ASP A 296 -14.61 -1.09 15.68
N ASP A 297 -14.75 -0.17 14.74
CA ASP A 297 -14.65 -0.44 13.30
C ASP A 297 -13.20 -0.44 12.80
N VAL A 298 -12.24 0.02 13.60
CA VAL A 298 -10.82 0.05 13.20
C VAL A 298 -10.31 -1.39 13.01
N PRO A 299 -9.74 -1.73 11.84
CA PRO A 299 -9.23 -3.07 11.56
C PRO A 299 -8.24 -3.56 12.62
N TYR A 300 -8.37 -4.83 12.99
CA TYR A 300 -7.54 -5.48 14.03
C TYR A 300 -6.05 -5.22 13.85
N GLY A 301 -5.49 -5.46 12.66
CA GLY A 301 -4.06 -5.31 12.46
C GLY A 301 -3.56 -3.86 12.54
N ILE A 302 -4.41 -2.85 12.24
CA ILE A 302 -4.07 -1.44 12.48
C ILE A 302 -4.00 -1.15 13.98
N ARG A 303 -4.98 -1.64 14.76
CA ARG A 303 -4.99 -1.54 16.23
C ARG A 303 -3.79 -2.27 16.84
N TRP A 304 -3.47 -3.45 16.32
CA TRP A 304 -2.34 -4.25 16.77
C TRP A 304 -0.99 -3.57 16.49
N ILE A 305 -0.81 -2.95 15.31
CA ILE A 305 0.39 -2.14 15.04
C ILE A 305 0.50 -0.98 16.04
N CYS A 306 -0.61 -0.32 16.39
CA CYS A 306 -0.62 0.72 17.43
C CYS A 306 -0.21 0.16 18.80
N LYS A 307 -0.72 -1.02 19.18
CA LYS A 307 -0.29 -1.75 20.39
C LYS A 307 1.20 -2.04 20.38
N GLN A 308 1.77 -2.48 19.25
CA GLN A 308 3.20 -2.75 19.13
C GLN A 308 4.03 -1.47 19.26
N ILE A 309 3.63 -0.37 18.62
CA ILE A 309 4.29 0.94 18.77
C ILE A 309 4.31 1.35 20.24
N ARG A 310 3.19 1.22 20.96
CA ARG A 310 3.08 1.52 22.39
C ARG A 310 4.03 0.66 23.23
N SER A 311 4.00 -0.65 23.03
CA SER A 311 4.80 -1.62 23.78
C SER A 311 6.30 -1.39 23.57
N LEU A 312 6.74 -1.25 22.32
CA LEU A 312 8.14 -1.00 21.97
C LEU A 312 8.63 0.35 22.48
N THR A 313 7.77 1.38 22.46
CA THR A 313 8.11 2.69 23.02
C THR A 313 8.35 2.59 24.52
N LYS A 314 7.45 1.95 25.29
CA LYS A 314 7.63 1.76 26.73
C LYS A 314 8.86 0.92 27.07
N ARG A 315 9.17 -0.07 26.24
CA ARG A 315 10.35 -0.93 26.42
C ARG A 315 11.66 -0.17 26.20
N LYS A 316 11.76 0.63 25.14
CA LYS A 316 12.98 1.37 24.80
C LYS A 316 13.14 2.68 25.57
N TYR A 317 12.02 3.35 25.87
CA TYR A 317 11.98 4.62 26.57
C TYR A 317 11.02 4.52 27.78
N PRO A 318 11.46 3.90 28.90
CA PRO A 318 10.61 3.69 30.07
C PRO A 318 10.07 5.00 30.66
N ASP A 319 10.84 6.09 30.55
CA ASP A 319 10.48 7.42 31.05
C ASP A 319 9.64 8.24 30.05
N ALA A 320 9.26 7.66 28.90
CA ALA A 320 8.43 8.35 27.92
C ALA A 320 7.05 8.62 28.52
N THR A 321 6.63 9.88 28.47
CA THR A 321 5.29 10.28 28.92
C THR A 321 4.21 9.64 28.04
N ASP A 322 3.01 9.41 28.61
CA ASP A 322 1.88 8.89 27.83
C ASP A 322 1.56 9.77 26.61
N TYR A 323 1.78 11.09 26.73
CA TYR A 323 1.64 12.01 25.61
C TYR A 323 2.66 11.74 24.50
N ALA A 324 3.93 11.49 24.84
CA ALA A 324 4.97 11.18 23.87
C ALA A 324 4.66 9.87 23.12
N ILE A 325 4.16 8.87 23.85
CA ILE A 325 3.69 7.59 23.29
C ILE A 325 2.50 7.82 22.35
N CYS A 326 1.48 8.56 22.78
CA CYS A 326 0.32 8.91 21.96
C CYS A 326 0.75 9.65 20.69
N SER A 327 1.77 10.50 20.76
CA SER A 327 2.26 11.23 19.59
C SER A 327 2.93 10.32 18.54
N LEU A 328 3.58 9.21 18.94
CA LEU A 328 4.10 8.22 18.00
C LEU A 328 2.95 7.43 17.34
N ILE A 329 1.96 7.03 18.13
CA ILE A 329 0.76 6.33 17.63
C ILE A 329 0.00 7.25 16.66
N GLY A 330 -0.20 8.52 17.01
CA GLY A 330 -0.81 9.53 16.16
C GLY A 330 -0.01 9.80 14.87
N GLY A 331 1.31 9.67 14.93
CA GLY A 331 2.20 9.70 13.76
C GLY A 331 2.02 8.51 12.80
N PHE A 332 1.45 7.40 13.25
CA PHE A 332 0.99 6.33 12.36
C PHE A 332 -0.47 6.54 11.96
N PHE A 333 -1.38 6.61 12.92
CA PHE A 333 -2.81 6.62 12.68
C PHE A 333 -3.29 7.88 11.95
N PHE A 334 -2.91 9.08 12.39
CA PHE A 334 -3.35 10.31 11.71
C PHE A 334 -2.48 10.64 10.50
N LEU A 335 -1.16 10.69 10.67
CA LEU A 335 -0.26 11.17 9.63
C LEU A 335 -0.18 10.24 8.41
N ARG A 336 -0.23 8.91 8.62
CA ARG A 336 -0.03 7.94 7.54
C ARG A 336 -1.29 7.26 7.05
N PHE A 337 -2.38 7.32 7.82
CA PHE A 337 -3.62 6.63 7.47
C PHE A 337 -4.78 7.61 7.24
N ILE A 338 -5.22 8.35 8.25
CA ILE A 338 -6.40 9.23 8.14
C ILE A 338 -6.15 10.47 7.27
N ASN A 339 -5.14 11.28 7.60
CA ASN A 339 -4.94 12.60 6.98
C ASN A 339 -4.65 12.54 5.48
N PRO A 340 -3.87 11.58 4.95
CA PRO A 340 -3.71 11.43 3.51
C PRO A 340 -5.04 11.22 2.77
N ALA A 341 -5.98 10.50 3.39
CA ALA A 341 -7.31 10.25 2.83
C ALA A 341 -8.19 11.50 2.85
N ILE A 342 -8.07 12.34 3.89
CA ILE A 342 -8.76 13.64 3.95
C ILE A 342 -8.20 14.62 2.91
N VAL A 343 -6.88 14.69 2.74
CA VAL A 343 -6.24 15.67 1.82
C VAL A 343 -6.43 15.31 0.35
N THR A 344 -6.40 14.01 0.02
CA THR A 344 -6.54 13.51 -1.36
C THR A 344 -7.64 12.45 -1.46
N PRO A 345 -8.90 12.80 -1.18
CA PRO A 345 -9.99 11.82 -1.06
C PRO A 345 -10.22 11.02 -2.34
N GLN A 346 -9.96 11.60 -3.51
CA GLN A 346 -10.09 10.91 -4.80
C GLN A 346 -9.08 9.76 -4.94
N ALA A 347 -7.87 9.90 -4.41
CA ALA A 347 -6.85 8.85 -4.46
C ALA A 347 -7.16 7.68 -3.51
N TYR A 348 -8.11 7.87 -2.58
CA TYR A 348 -8.61 6.86 -1.65
C TYR A 348 -10.04 6.43 -1.99
N MET A 349 -10.58 6.82 -3.15
CA MET A 349 -11.93 6.48 -3.61
C MET A 349 -13.04 6.88 -2.63
N LEU A 350 -12.83 7.99 -1.92
CA LEU A 350 -13.83 8.57 -1.01
C LEU A 350 -14.81 9.48 -1.76
N VAL A 351 -14.43 9.92 -2.98
CA VAL A 351 -15.18 10.84 -3.83
C VAL A 351 -14.98 10.47 -5.31
N ASP A 352 -15.94 10.82 -6.16
CA ASP A 352 -15.93 10.47 -7.60
C ASP A 352 -14.97 11.33 -8.45
N GLY A 353 -14.54 12.49 -7.95
CA GLY A 353 -13.72 13.44 -8.69
C GLY A 353 -12.88 14.35 -7.81
N VAL A 354 -11.98 15.11 -8.44
CA VAL A 354 -11.13 16.07 -7.74
C VAL A 354 -11.99 17.16 -7.12
N PRO A 355 -11.92 17.40 -5.80
CA PRO A 355 -12.71 18.45 -5.16
C PRO A 355 -12.38 19.84 -5.72
N ALA A 356 -13.38 20.73 -5.68
CA ALA A 356 -13.20 22.13 -6.08
C ALA A 356 -12.15 22.84 -5.20
N LYS A 357 -11.65 23.99 -5.68
CA LYS A 357 -10.54 24.74 -5.06
C LYS A 357 -10.77 25.00 -3.56
N TYR A 358 -11.95 25.48 -3.17
CA TYR A 358 -12.24 25.85 -1.77
C TYR A 358 -12.43 24.62 -0.87
N PRO A 359 -13.30 23.63 -1.18
CA PRO A 359 -13.40 22.41 -0.37
C PRO A 359 -12.06 21.67 -0.21
N ARG A 360 -11.25 21.57 -1.27
CA ARG A 360 -9.90 20.97 -1.20
C ARG A 360 -8.99 21.69 -0.21
N ARG A 361 -9.05 23.03 -0.19
CA ARG A 361 -8.29 23.85 0.78
C ARG A 361 -8.81 23.63 2.20
N THR A 362 -10.13 23.57 2.40
CA THR A 362 -10.75 23.29 3.69
C THR A 362 -10.35 21.92 4.23
N LEU A 363 -10.43 20.86 3.42
CA LEU A 363 -9.96 19.51 3.78
C LEU A 363 -8.48 19.51 4.20
N THR A 364 -7.64 20.28 3.50
CA THR A 364 -6.23 20.44 3.88
C THR A 364 -6.07 21.09 5.25
N LEU A 365 -6.87 22.12 5.56
CA LEU A 365 -6.85 22.76 6.88
C LEU A 365 -7.33 21.81 7.99
N ILE A 366 -8.40 21.05 7.74
CA ILE A 366 -8.92 20.03 8.67
C ILE A 366 -7.83 18.98 8.97
N ALA A 367 -7.19 18.42 7.95
CA ALA A 367 -6.12 17.45 8.13
C ALA A 367 -4.94 18.02 8.95
N LYS A 368 -4.57 19.30 8.73
CA LYS A 368 -3.55 19.98 9.55
C LYS A 368 -3.99 20.17 11.00
N MET A 369 -5.25 20.51 11.25
CA MET A 369 -5.80 20.64 12.60
C MET A 369 -5.76 19.31 13.35
N LEU A 370 -6.22 18.22 12.71
CA LEU A 370 -6.14 16.87 13.27
C LEU A 370 -4.68 16.43 13.49
N GLN A 371 -3.78 16.77 12.57
CA GLN A 371 -2.36 16.47 12.74
C GLN A 371 -1.71 17.22 13.90
N ASN A 372 -2.05 18.51 14.06
CA ASN A 372 -1.59 19.33 15.17
C ASN A 372 -2.18 18.89 16.51
N LEU A 373 -3.37 18.30 16.50
CA LEU A 373 -3.97 17.70 17.69
C LEU A 373 -3.28 16.38 18.08
N ALA A 374 -2.94 15.54 17.09
CA ALA A 374 -2.25 14.27 17.31
C ALA A 374 -0.76 14.43 17.67
N ASN A 375 -0.14 15.56 17.31
CA ASN A 375 1.24 15.90 17.61
C ASN A 375 1.35 17.09 18.56
N LYS A 376 2.57 17.46 18.95
CA LYS A 376 2.82 18.78 19.56
C LYS A 376 2.85 19.82 18.43
N PRO A 377 1.97 20.84 18.44
CA PRO A 377 1.96 21.85 17.40
C PRO A 377 3.29 22.59 17.31
N SER A 378 3.77 22.86 16.09
CA SER A 378 4.85 23.81 15.83
C SER A 378 4.37 24.86 14.84
N TYR A 379 4.10 26.06 15.36
CA TYR A 379 3.59 27.18 14.55
C TYR A 379 4.69 28.02 13.90
N ALA A 380 5.94 27.56 13.94
CA ALA A 380 7.10 28.30 13.43
C ALA A 380 6.99 28.64 11.93
N LYS A 381 6.32 27.81 11.13
CA LYS A 381 6.16 28.00 9.68
C LYS A 381 4.81 28.60 9.28
N GLU A 382 3.78 28.48 10.11
CA GLU A 382 2.40 28.89 9.80
C GLU A 382 1.77 29.56 11.02
N GLN A 383 2.28 30.75 11.37
CA GLN A 383 1.87 31.49 12.58
C GLN A 383 0.36 31.75 12.63
N TYR A 384 -0.29 31.98 11.48
CA TYR A 384 -1.74 32.19 11.40
C TYR A 384 -2.57 31.03 11.97
N MET A 385 -2.03 29.81 12.02
CA MET A 385 -2.71 28.65 12.60
C MET A 385 -2.75 28.65 14.14
N MET A 386 -2.03 29.56 14.82
CA MET A 386 -2.13 29.72 16.28
C MET A 386 -3.54 30.09 16.73
N SER A 387 -4.31 30.74 15.85
CA SER A 387 -5.72 31.07 16.08
C SER A 387 -6.61 29.82 16.28
N LEU A 388 -6.13 28.63 15.89
CA LEU A 388 -6.80 27.34 16.04
C LEU A 388 -6.40 26.59 17.33
N ASN A 389 -5.57 27.17 18.20
CA ASN A 389 -5.20 26.57 19.50
C ASN A 389 -6.40 26.16 20.37
N PRO A 390 -7.52 26.91 20.42
CA PRO A 390 -8.69 26.50 21.18
C PRO A 390 -9.21 25.11 20.78
N PHE A 391 -9.16 24.76 19.50
CA PHE A 391 -9.53 23.42 19.02
C PHE A 391 -8.63 22.33 19.61
N VAL A 392 -7.32 22.57 19.68
CA VAL A 392 -6.34 21.62 20.22
C VAL A 392 -6.54 21.44 21.72
N GLU A 393 -6.63 22.54 22.46
CA GLU A 393 -6.79 22.51 23.93
C GLU A 393 -8.08 21.79 24.36
N ASN A 394 -9.18 22.01 23.63
CA ASN A 394 -10.47 21.40 23.93
C ASN A 394 -10.52 19.90 23.62
N ASN A 395 -9.66 19.40 22.73
CA ASN A 395 -9.72 18.01 22.24
C ASN A 395 -8.56 17.12 22.65
N LYS A 396 -7.46 17.67 23.20
CA LYS A 396 -6.25 16.91 23.57
C LYS A 396 -6.51 15.72 24.50
N ALA A 397 -7.46 15.84 25.43
CA ALA A 397 -7.79 14.76 26.35
C ALA A 397 -8.51 13.61 25.63
N ARG A 398 -9.51 13.94 24.81
CA ARG A 398 -10.33 12.97 24.06
C ARG A 398 -9.48 12.18 23.07
N ILE A 399 -8.58 12.85 22.34
CA ILE A 399 -7.71 12.17 21.38
C ILE A 399 -6.72 11.22 22.06
N ASN A 400 -6.14 11.62 23.20
CA ASN A 400 -5.22 10.75 23.93
C ASN A 400 -5.94 9.52 24.49
N GLN A 401 -7.18 9.68 24.96
CA GLN A 401 -8.01 8.54 25.38
C GLN A 401 -8.28 7.59 24.21
N PHE A 402 -8.70 8.13 23.06
CA PHE A 402 -8.92 7.35 21.85
C PHE A 402 -7.67 6.56 21.42
N LEU A 403 -6.50 7.21 21.36
CA LEU A 403 -5.24 6.57 20.96
C LEU A 403 -4.78 5.48 21.95
N ASN A 404 -5.09 5.63 23.24
CA ASN A 404 -4.82 4.59 24.23
C ASN A 404 -5.74 3.38 24.05
N ASN A 405 -7.04 3.62 23.84
CA ASN A 405 -8.03 2.56 23.62
C ASN A 405 -7.79 1.81 22.30
N LEU A 406 -7.24 2.50 21.30
CA LEU A 406 -6.85 1.91 20.02
C LEU A 406 -5.85 0.74 20.21
N CYS A 407 -5.01 0.82 21.24
CA CYS A 407 -3.98 -0.18 21.55
C CYS A 407 -4.51 -1.38 22.34
N ASP A 408 -5.76 -1.35 22.80
CA ASP A 408 -6.35 -2.42 23.61
C ASP A 408 -6.91 -3.53 22.72
N VAL A 409 -6.04 -4.49 22.36
CA VAL A 409 -6.38 -5.66 21.53
C VAL A 409 -5.61 -6.90 21.98
N ALA A 410 -6.25 -8.07 21.84
CA ALA A 410 -5.66 -9.37 22.15
C ALA A 410 -4.50 -9.72 21.20
N ASP A 411 -3.57 -10.54 21.66
CA ASP A 411 -2.53 -11.13 20.82
C ASP A 411 -3.06 -12.35 20.04
N PHE A 412 -2.38 -12.70 18.95
CA PHE A 412 -2.79 -13.75 18.03
C PHE A 412 -1.86 -14.98 18.03
N TYR A 413 -0.87 -15.06 18.93
CA TYR A 413 0.15 -16.12 18.86
C TYR A 413 -0.46 -17.52 18.98
N ASP A 414 -1.37 -17.73 19.93
CA ASP A 414 -2.04 -19.02 20.14
C ASP A 414 -2.83 -19.48 18.89
N THR A 415 -3.45 -18.53 18.17
CA THR A 415 -4.19 -18.83 16.94
C THR A 415 -3.25 -19.04 15.75
N LEU A 416 -2.15 -18.29 15.67
CA LEU A 416 -1.13 -18.47 14.63
C LEU A 416 -0.41 -19.80 14.74
N GLU A 417 -0.02 -20.24 15.95
CA GLU A 417 0.61 -21.54 16.15
C GLU A 417 -0.28 -22.66 15.60
N LEU A 418 -1.56 -22.61 15.95
CA LEU A 418 -2.59 -23.54 15.48
C LEU A 418 -2.75 -23.50 13.96
N ASP A 419 -2.85 -22.30 13.37
CA ASP A 419 -2.94 -22.10 11.92
C ASP A 419 -1.69 -22.61 11.17
N GLN A 420 -0.50 -22.48 11.76
CA GLN A 420 0.75 -22.99 11.20
C GLN A 420 0.75 -24.52 11.18
N TYR A 421 0.40 -25.18 12.28
CA TYR A 421 0.27 -26.64 12.34
C TYR A 421 -0.72 -27.16 11.28
N MET A 422 -1.87 -26.51 11.11
CA MET A 422 -2.85 -26.88 10.10
C MET A 422 -2.35 -26.63 8.67
N ALA A 423 -1.54 -25.61 8.44
CA ALA A 423 -1.00 -25.35 7.10
C ALA A 423 0.00 -26.43 6.65
N LEU A 424 0.74 -27.02 7.59
CA LEU A 424 1.63 -28.15 7.31
C LEU A 424 0.87 -29.40 6.85
N SER A 425 -0.41 -29.54 7.24
CA SER A 425 -1.28 -30.62 6.78
C SER A 425 -2.10 -30.28 5.53
N LYS A 426 -2.22 -28.99 5.17
CA LYS A 426 -2.93 -28.54 3.96
C LYS A 426 -2.12 -28.91 2.71
N LYS A 427 -2.60 -29.89 1.93
CA LYS A 427 -2.14 -30.08 0.54
C LYS A 427 -2.61 -28.90 -0.32
N GLY A 428 -1.68 -28.16 -0.92
CA GLY A 428 -1.98 -27.21 -2.00
C GLY A 428 -1.91 -25.71 -1.66
N LEU A 429 -0.96 -25.27 -0.83
CA LEU A 429 -0.62 -23.84 -0.77
C LEU A 429 -0.18 -23.36 -2.16
N MET A 430 -0.75 -22.26 -2.65
CA MET A 430 -0.52 -21.73 -4.00
C MET A 430 -0.49 -20.21 -3.92
N ILE A 431 0.49 -19.58 -4.57
CA ILE A 431 0.53 -18.12 -4.73
C ILE A 431 0.52 -17.73 -6.20
N ASN A 432 -0.11 -16.62 -6.53
CA ASN A 432 -0.11 -16.06 -7.88
C ASN A 432 0.94 -14.93 -7.96
N ILE A 433 2.10 -15.24 -8.52
CA ILE A 433 3.29 -14.38 -8.55
C ILE A 433 3.73 -14.09 -9.99
N THR A 434 4.21 -12.89 -10.29
CA THR A 434 4.76 -12.55 -11.61
C THR A 434 6.24 -12.91 -11.71
N MET A 435 6.74 -13.10 -12.94
CA MET A 435 8.16 -13.39 -13.18
C MET A 435 9.08 -12.33 -12.56
N ASN A 436 8.74 -11.04 -12.70
CA ASN A 436 9.55 -9.96 -12.13
C ASN A 436 9.46 -9.91 -10.62
N GLU A 437 8.33 -10.24 -9.98
CA GLU A 437 8.26 -10.34 -8.52
C GLU A 437 9.18 -11.46 -8.01
N LEU A 438 9.17 -12.60 -8.70
CA LEU A 438 9.98 -13.77 -8.38
C LEU A 438 11.49 -13.49 -8.57
N TYR A 439 11.88 -12.96 -9.73
CA TYR A 439 13.28 -12.62 -10.02
C TYR A 439 13.80 -11.47 -9.18
N ASN A 440 13.00 -10.42 -8.95
CA ASN A 440 13.39 -9.29 -8.10
C ASN A 440 13.60 -9.73 -6.66
N THR A 441 12.68 -10.54 -6.11
CA THR A 441 12.82 -11.05 -4.74
C THR A 441 14.07 -11.94 -4.62
N HIS A 442 14.32 -12.80 -5.61
CA HIS A 442 15.54 -13.60 -5.66
C HIS A 442 16.81 -12.73 -5.71
N ALA A 443 16.85 -11.72 -6.58
CA ALA A 443 17.98 -10.80 -6.69
C ALA A 443 18.26 -10.05 -5.37
N LEU A 444 17.21 -9.53 -4.73
CA LEU A 444 17.33 -8.82 -3.44
C LEU A 444 17.82 -9.75 -2.32
N ILE A 445 17.39 -11.02 -2.31
CA ILE A 445 17.90 -12.01 -1.37
C ILE A 445 19.39 -12.26 -1.60
N LEU A 446 19.81 -12.51 -2.84
CA LEU A 446 21.21 -12.75 -3.18
C LEU A 446 22.11 -11.55 -2.84
N GLN A 447 21.63 -10.33 -3.09
CA GLN A 447 22.36 -9.10 -2.76
C GLN A 447 22.67 -8.98 -1.26
N HIS A 448 21.83 -9.56 -0.41
CA HIS A 448 21.92 -9.47 1.05
C HIS A 448 22.10 -10.82 1.74
N ILE A 449 22.48 -11.87 1.01
CA ILE A 449 22.47 -13.25 1.50
C ILE A 449 23.40 -13.45 2.70
N ASP A 450 24.55 -12.78 2.74
CA ASP A 450 25.50 -12.89 3.85
C ASP A 450 24.93 -12.37 5.17
N THR A 451 24.00 -11.41 5.12
CA THR A 451 23.31 -10.90 6.31
C THR A 451 22.06 -11.71 6.63
N LEU A 452 21.34 -12.17 5.60
CA LEU A 452 20.10 -12.94 5.76
C LEU A 452 20.34 -14.37 6.24
N ALA A 453 21.42 -14.99 5.74
CA ALA A 453 21.80 -16.36 6.02
C ALA A 453 23.33 -16.52 6.08
N PRO A 454 23.99 -16.07 7.17
CA PRO A 454 25.46 -16.07 7.28
C PRO A 454 26.08 -17.47 7.34
N ASN A 455 25.29 -18.51 7.61
CA ASN A 455 25.77 -19.89 7.72
C ASN A 455 25.26 -20.71 6.54
N ASP A 456 26.17 -21.40 5.86
CA ASP A 456 25.91 -22.22 4.67
C ASP A 456 24.94 -23.39 4.92
N LYS A 457 24.72 -23.77 6.19
CA LYS A 457 23.74 -24.80 6.56
C LYS A 457 22.31 -24.28 6.70
N GLN A 458 22.09 -22.96 6.64
CA GLN A 458 20.74 -22.40 6.77
C GLN A 458 19.93 -22.66 5.50
N HIS A 459 18.66 -23.04 5.66
CA HIS A 459 17.79 -23.44 4.55
C HIS A 459 17.74 -22.39 3.43
N LEU A 460 17.67 -21.10 3.78
CA LEU A 460 17.65 -20.03 2.79
C LEU A 460 18.88 -20.05 1.88
N ARG A 461 20.09 -20.24 2.44
CA ARG A 461 21.34 -20.28 1.66
C ARG A 461 21.41 -21.52 0.78
N VAL A 462 21.03 -22.68 1.31
CA VAL A 462 20.94 -23.93 0.54
C VAL A 462 20.03 -23.77 -0.68
N LEU A 463 18.85 -23.15 -0.51
CA LEU A 463 17.94 -22.90 -1.63
C LEU A 463 18.52 -21.92 -2.66
N THR A 464 19.13 -20.83 -2.22
CA THR A 464 19.69 -19.83 -3.12
C THR A 464 20.89 -20.36 -3.89
N ASP A 465 21.73 -21.19 -3.27
CA ASP A 465 22.89 -21.80 -3.92
C ASP A 465 22.47 -22.79 -5.02
N GLU A 466 21.39 -23.55 -4.79
CA GLU A 466 20.79 -24.44 -5.79
C GLU A 466 20.12 -23.68 -6.95
N LEU A 467 19.52 -22.53 -6.66
CA LEU A 467 18.91 -21.63 -7.65
C LEU A 467 19.95 -20.92 -8.53
N GLY A 468 21.12 -20.64 -7.97
CA GLY A 468 22.21 -19.93 -8.64
C GLY A 468 21.90 -18.45 -8.86
N ALA A 469 22.45 -17.85 -9.91
CA ALA A 469 22.27 -16.43 -10.19
C ALA A 469 20.81 -16.07 -10.51
N ALA A 470 20.32 -14.96 -9.93
CA ALA A 470 19.00 -14.43 -10.23
C ALA A 470 18.91 -13.96 -11.70
N PRO A 471 17.88 -14.38 -12.45
CA PRO A 471 17.63 -13.86 -13.79
C PRO A 471 17.35 -12.36 -13.78
N ALA A 472 17.64 -11.68 -14.90
CA ALA A 472 17.22 -10.30 -15.09
C ALA A 472 15.69 -10.21 -15.19
N GLN A 473 15.13 -9.08 -14.76
CA GLN A 473 13.72 -8.79 -14.94
C GLN A 473 13.38 -8.72 -16.44
N VAL A 474 12.23 -9.25 -16.80
CA VAL A 474 11.71 -9.27 -18.18
C VAL A 474 10.93 -7.99 -18.49
N PRO A 475 10.84 -7.59 -19.78
CA PRO A 475 9.99 -6.49 -20.20
C PRO A 475 8.54 -6.65 -19.73
N ARG A 476 7.83 -5.52 -19.54
CA ARG A 476 6.45 -5.51 -19.03
C ARG A 476 5.51 -6.43 -19.83
N LYS A 477 5.66 -6.48 -21.16
CA LYS A 477 4.89 -7.38 -22.04
C LYS A 477 5.05 -8.86 -21.71
N GLU A 478 6.23 -9.27 -21.26
CA GLU A 478 6.58 -10.65 -20.93
C GLU A 478 6.38 -11.00 -19.44
N ASN A 479 6.06 -10.01 -18.61
CA ASN A 479 5.96 -10.17 -17.15
C ASN A 479 4.63 -10.83 -16.72
N ARG A 480 4.48 -12.11 -17.06
CA ARG A 480 3.26 -12.89 -16.81
C ARG A 480 3.13 -13.31 -15.34
N PRO A 481 1.90 -13.42 -14.83
CA PRO A 481 1.61 -14.13 -13.58
C PRO A 481 1.74 -15.66 -13.77
N ILE A 482 2.24 -16.33 -12.75
CA ILE A 482 2.32 -17.78 -12.61
C ILE A 482 1.66 -18.22 -11.31
N GLU A 483 1.01 -19.39 -11.35
CA GLU A 483 0.54 -20.07 -10.15
C GLU A 483 1.68 -20.94 -9.63
N LEU A 484 2.26 -20.54 -8.49
CA LEU A 484 3.38 -21.21 -7.87
C LEU A 484 2.87 -22.06 -6.69
N PRO A 485 2.86 -23.40 -6.80
CA PRO A 485 2.59 -24.25 -5.65
C PRO A 485 3.71 -24.10 -4.63
N LEU A 486 3.38 -23.98 -3.36
CA LEU A 486 4.33 -23.85 -2.27
C LEU A 486 4.43 -25.17 -1.51
N PHE A 487 5.65 -25.65 -1.30
CA PHE A 487 5.92 -26.84 -0.52
C PHE A 487 7.31 -26.76 0.10
N SER A 488 7.50 -27.45 1.23
CA SER A 488 8.80 -27.62 1.85
C SER A 488 9.39 -28.99 1.50
N ARG A 489 10.69 -29.02 1.21
CA ARG A 489 11.48 -30.26 1.10
C ARG A 489 12.00 -30.78 2.43
N TRP A 490 11.99 -29.97 3.49
CA TRP A 490 12.50 -30.33 4.82
C TRP A 490 11.42 -30.71 5.81
N GLU A 491 10.17 -30.31 5.55
CA GLU A 491 9.06 -30.69 6.40
C GLU A 491 8.50 -32.03 5.92
N THR A 492 8.58 -33.04 6.77
CA THR A 492 7.77 -34.25 6.62
C THR A 492 6.31 -33.84 6.74
N PRO A 493 5.45 -34.14 5.75
CA PRO A 493 4.00 -34.05 5.93
C PRO A 493 3.65 -34.80 7.19
N ILE A 494 2.97 -34.15 8.14
CA ILE A 494 2.43 -34.84 9.31
C ILE A 494 1.34 -35.78 8.76
N GLN A 495 1.71 -37.06 8.54
CA GLN A 495 0.79 -38.06 8.00
C GLN A 495 -0.35 -38.37 8.99
N ASP A 496 -0.17 -38.04 10.28
CA ASP A 496 -1.20 -38.18 11.32
C ASP A 496 -1.18 -36.96 12.26
N ILE A 497 -2.03 -35.98 11.99
CA ILE A 497 -2.33 -34.86 12.92
C ILE A 497 -2.68 -35.45 14.31
N THR A 498 -3.36 -36.59 14.29
CA THR A 498 -3.70 -37.49 15.39
C THR A 498 -2.53 -37.83 16.30
N THR A 499 -1.35 -38.17 15.78
CA THR A 499 -0.18 -38.55 16.60
C THR A 499 0.47 -37.34 17.28
N SER A 500 0.48 -36.17 16.62
CA SER A 500 0.96 -34.92 17.23
C SER A 500 0.01 -34.43 18.33
N LEU A 501 -1.30 -34.53 18.10
CA LEU A 501 -2.35 -34.18 19.08
C LEU A 501 -2.28 -35.05 20.35
N MET A 502 -1.86 -36.31 20.24
CA MET A 502 -1.68 -37.21 21.38
C MET A 502 -0.53 -36.79 22.30
N GLN A 503 0.54 -36.20 21.75
CA GLN A 503 1.74 -35.85 22.52
C GLN A 503 1.61 -34.52 23.27
N ASP A 504 1.02 -33.50 22.65
CA ASP A 504 0.99 -32.14 23.23
C ASP A 504 -0.24 -31.85 24.10
N ASN A 505 -1.39 -32.50 23.84
CA ASN A 505 -2.67 -32.14 24.45
C ASN A 505 -3.22 -33.12 25.51
N ASN A 506 -2.47 -34.17 25.88
CA ASN A 506 -2.91 -35.22 26.81
C ASN A 506 -4.27 -35.86 26.42
N LEU A 507 -4.51 -36.07 25.13
CA LEU A 507 -5.71 -36.73 24.61
C LEU A 507 -5.59 -38.25 24.72
N THR A 508 -6.62 -38.92 25.22
CA THR A 508 -6.67 -40.38 25.25
C THR A 508 -7.17 -40.94 23.91
N GLN A 509 -6.88 -42.22 23.63
CA GLN A 509 -7.41 -42.90 22.45
C GLN A 509 -8.95 -42.88 22.39
N ASN A 510 -9.60 -42.95 23.57
CA ASN A 510 -11.05 -42.84 23.69
C ASN A 510 -11.57 -41.44 23.34
N ASP A 511 -10.83 -40.36 23.66
CA ASP A 511 -11.20 -39.00 23.28
C ASP A 511 -11.17 -38.82 21.76
N ILE A 512 -10.17 -39.39 21.09
CA ILE A 512 -10.05 -39.36 19.62
C ILE A 512 -11.20 -40.13 18.98
N LEU A 513 -11.45 -41.36 19.45
CA LEU A 513 -12.55 -42.20 18.96
C LEU A 513 -13.91 -41.51 19.14
N TYR A 514 -14.12 -40.85 20.28
CA TYR A 514 -15.33 -40.09 20.56
C TYR A 514 -15.51 -38.90 19.60
N MET A 515 -14.47 -38.11 19.38
CA MET A 515 -14.50 -36.97 18.47
C MET A 515 -14.73 -37.39 17.01
N GLU A 516 -14.07 -38.45 16.56
CA GLU A 516 -14.25 -39.00 15.22
C GLU A 516 -15.67 -39.56 15.03
N THR A 517 -16.21 -40.26 16.04
CA THR A 517 -17.60 -40.75 16.05
C THR A 517 -18.59 -39.61 15.92
N LYS A 518 -18.41 -38.54 16.71
CA LYS A 518 -19.22 -37.33 16.63
C LYS A 518 -19.15 -36.68 15.25
N SER A 519 -17.94 -36.53 14.70
CA SER A 519 -17.71 -35.93 13.38
C SER A 519 -18.47 -36.68 12.27
N ILE A 520 -18.36 -38.02 12.24
CA ILE A 520 -19.06 -38.83 11.25
C ILE A 520 -20.59 -38.71 11.42
N PHE A 521 -21.12 -38.69 12.65
CA PHE A 521 -22.55 -38.44 12.86
C PHE A 521 -23.01 -37.08 12.35
N VAL A 522 -22.23 -36.01 12.59
CA VAL A 522 -22.52 -34.68 12.07
C VAL A 522 -22.53 -34.68 10.53
N GLN A 523 -21.55 -35.32 9.89
CA GLN A 523 -21.50 -35.47 8.43
C GLN A 523 -22.72 -36.25 7.88
N LEU A 524 -23.12 -37.34 8.55
CA LEU A 524 -24.30 -38.12 8.16
C LEU A 524 -25.59 -37.31 8.28
N VAL A 525 -25.77 -36.52 9.35
CA VAL A 525 -26.95 -35.63 9.48
C VAL A 525 -26.99 -34.59 8.37
N ARG A 526 -25.85 -33.99 8.02
CA ARG A 526 -25.74 -32.99 6.94
C ARG A 526 -25.97 -33.57 5.55
N SER A 527 -25.56 -34.83 5.33
CA SER A 527 -25.65 -35.49 4.01
C SER A 527 -27.02 -36.13 3.73
N LEU A 528 -27.76 -36.50 4.77
CA LEU A 528 -29.04 -37.19 4.63
C LEU A 528 -30.24 -36.23 4.86
N PRO A 529 -31.16 -36.07 3.89
CA PRO A 529 -32.31 -35.20 4.04
C PRO A 529 -33.29 -35.73 5.12
N GLY A 530 -33.85 -34.82 5.94
CA GLY A 530 -34.81 -35.16 7.00
C GLY A 530 -34.20 -35.74 8.28
N SER A 531 -32.87 -35.82 8.38
CA SER A 531 -32.11 -36.38 9.53
C SER A 531 -31.98 -35.43 10.72
N ALA A 532 -32.31 -34.16 10.53
CA ALA A 532 -32.19 -33.12 11.54
C ALA A 532 -33.38 -33.06 12.51
N GLN A 533 -34.35 -33.99 12.40
CA GLN A 533 -35.47 -34.06 13.33
C GLN A 533 -34.98 -34.41 14.74
N ARG A 534 -35.32 -33.57 15.72
CA ARG A 534 -34.95 -33.77 17.12
C ARG A 534 -36.05 -34.57 17.84
N PRO A 535 -35.70 -35.53 18.71
CA PRO A 535 -34.34 -35.98 19.05
C PRO A 535 -33.71 -36.87 17.96
N ILE A 536 -32.41 -36.70 17.72
CA ILE A 536 -31.66 -37.46 16.69
C ILE A 536 -31.47 -38.90 17.20
N ASN A 537 -31.98 -39.90 16.47
CA ASN A 537 -31.72 -41.30 16.78
C ASN A 537 -30.43 -41.75 16.06
N LEU A 538 -29.30 -41.80 16.80
CA LEU A 538 -27.98 -42.11 16.23
C LEU A 538 -27.91 -43.52 15.64
N PRO A 539 -28.41 -44.59 16.29
CA PRO A 539 -28.43 -45.93 15.69
C PRO A 539 -29.24 -46.00 14.40
N ALA A 540 -30.43 -45.40 14.36
CA ALA A 540 -31.26 -45.39 13.15
C ALA A 540 -30.63 -44.56 12.03
N LEU A 541 -29.92 -43.47 12.37
CA LEU A 541 -29.16 -42.68 11.40
C LEU A 541 -28.01 -43.47 10.79
N ALA A 542 -27.22 -44.19 11.60
CA ALA A 542 -26.14 -45.05 11.12
C ALA A 542 -26.67 -46.18 10.22
N GLU A 543 -27.77 -46.82 10.61
CA GLU A 543 -28.41 -47.89 9.83
C GLU A 543 -28.95 -47.37 8.49
N ARG A 544 -29.58 -46.20 8.50
CA ARG A 544 -30.07 -45.56 7.28
C ARG A 544 -28.91 -45.17 6.36
N ALA A 545 -27.79 -44.69 6.90
CA ALA A 545 -26.57 -44.41 6.13
C ALA A 545 -25.99 -45.69 5.49
N ALA A 546 -25.92 -46.78 6.27
CA ALA A 546 -25.43 -48.09 5.85
C ALA A 546 -26.27 -48.77 4.75
N THR A 547 -27.51 -48.33 4.55
CA THR A 547 -28.46 -48.87 3.57
C THR A 547 -28.72 -47.94 2.38
N THR A 548 -28.01 -46.81 2.30
CA THR A 548 -28.10 -45.90 1.15
C THR A 548 -27.46 -46.48 -0.12
N LYS A 549 -27.75 -45.86 -1.26
CA LYS A 549 -27.09 -46.17 -2.54
C LYS A 549 -25.69 -45.54 -2.66
N ASP A 550 -25.32 -44.62 -1.75
CA ASP A 550 -24.04 -43.93 -1.78
C ASP A 550 -22.99 -44.73 -1.00
N SER A 551 -22.02 -45.29 -1.73
CA SER A 551 -20.93 -46.08 -1.16
C SER A 551 -20.12 -45.37 -0.06
N GLN A 552 -20.01 -44.03 -0.11
CA GLN A 552 -19.30 -43.26 0.91
C GLN A 552 -20.10 -43.18 2.21
N LEU A 553 -21.41 -42.89 2.11
CA LEU A 553 -22.31 -42.88 3.26
C LEU A 553 -22.48 -44.26 3.88
N VAL A 554 -22.47 -45.32 3.06
CA VAL A 554 -22.50 -46.71 3.56
C VAL A 554 -21.27 -47.01 4.41
N ARG A 555 -20.07 -46.68 3.93
CA ARG A 555 -18.82 -46.86 4.69
C ARG A 555 -18.86 -46.08 6.00
N LYS A 556 -19.30 -44.82 5.97
CA LYS A 556 -19.44 -43.96 7.16
C LYS A 556 -20.46 -44.53 8.16
N GLY A 557 -21.60 -45.03 7.68
CA GLY A 557 -22.64 -45.67 8.49
C GLY A 557 -22.16 -46.95 9.19
N ILE A 558 -21.42 -47.82 8.49
CA ILE A 558 -20.83 -49.03 9.07
C ILE A 558 -19.76 -48.65 10.10
N LYS A 559 -18.85 -47.75 9.75
CA LYS A 559 -17.75 -47.31 10.62
C LYS A 559 -18.26 -46.69 11.92
N VAL A 560 -19.21 -45.76 11.85
CA VAL A 560 -19.72 -45.08 13.06
C VAL A 560 -20.49 -46.03 13.98
N LYS A 561 -21.09 -47.10 13.43
CA LYS A 561 -21.78 -48.13 14.23
C LYS A 561 -20.79 -48.99 15.02
N GLU A 562 -19.64 -49.30 14.43
CA GLU A 562 -18.54 -50.00 15.11
C GLU A 562 -17.90 -49.11 16.19
N MET A 563 -17.59 -47.86 15.85
CA MET A 563 -17.01 -46.91 16.81
C MET A 563 -17.93 -46.60 18.00
N LEU A 564 -19.25 -46.49 17.77
CA LEU A 564 -20.21 -46.28 18.84
C LEU A 564 -20.27 -47.48 19.81
N ARG A 565 -20.07 -48.70 19.29
CA ARG A 565 -19.98 -49.92 20.10
C ARG A 565 -18.68 -49.96 20.91
N GLU A 566 -17.54 -49.60 20.31
CA GLU A 566 -16.26 -49.50 21.02
C GLU A 566 -16.31 -48.48 22.16
N LEU A 567 -16.97 -47.32 21.94
CA LEU A 567 -17.18 -46.31 22.99
C LEU A 567 -18.12 -46.80 24.11
N GLU A 568 -19.10 -47.64 23.79
CA GLU A 568 -19.98 -48.30 24.76
C GLU A 568 -19.19 -49.31 25.61
N GLU A 569 -18.38 -50.16 24.97
CA GLU A 569 -17.51 -51.15 25.64
C GLU A 569 -16.46 -50.46 26.54
N ALA A 570 -15.99 -49.27 26.15
CA ALA A 570 -15.08 -48.44 26.94
C ALA A 570 -15.78 -47.62 28.05
N GLY A 571 -17.11 -47.65 28.14
CA GLY A 571 -17.89 -46.92 29.14
C GLY A 571 -17.94 -45.40 28.96
N VAL A 572 -17.64 -44.90 27.75
CA VAL A 572 -17.65 -43.46 27.42
C VAL A 572 -19.06 -42.98 27.07
N VAL A 573 -19.88 -43.86 26.49
CA VAL A 573 -21.29 -43.62 26.14
C VAL A 573 -22.15 -44.79 26.63
N ASP A 574 -23.43 -44.54 26.92
CA ASP A 574 -24.35 -45.58 27.40
C ASP A 574 -25.51 -45.77 26.42
N LYS A 575 -25.79 -47.01 26.03
CA LYS A 575 -26.94 -47.33 25.19
C LYS A 575 -28.27 -47.24 25.94
N ARG A 576 -28.26 -47.39 27.27
CA ARG A 576 -29.47 -47.34 28.12
C ARG A 576 -30.08 -45.94 28.17
N ASP A 577 -29.27 -44.90 28.00
CA ASP A 577 -29.73 -43.51 27.87
C ASP A 577 -29.93 -43.06 26.41
N ASP A 578 -29.89 -44.03 25.48
CA ASP A 578 -29.95 -43.81 24.04
C ASP A 578 -28.84 -42.87 23.56
N TYR A 579 -27.62 -43.06 24.09
CA TYR A 579 -26.42 -42.28 23.77
C TYR A 579 -26.62 -40.77 23.97
N LYS A 580 -27.25 -40.37 25.09
CA LYS A 580 -27.66 -38.99 25.38
C LYS A 580 -26.52 -37.99 25.21
N LEU A 581 -25.35 -38.27 25.77
CA LEU A 581 -24.19 -37.37 25.70
C LEU A 581 -23.76 -37.10 24.25
N MET A 582 -23.61 -38.15 23.44
CA MET A 582 -23.25 -38.03 22.02
C MET A 582 -24.33 -37.29 21.23
N ARG A 583 -25.61 -37.53 21.51
CA ARG A 583 -26.73 -36.83 20.87
C ARG A 583 -26.73 -35.34 21.15
N GLU A 584 -26.53 -34.96 22.41
CA GLU A 584 -26.48 -33.56 22.83
C GLU A 584 -25.32 -32.83 22.17
N GLU A 585 -24.14 -33.46 22.10
CA GLU A 585 -22.98 -32.89 21.42
C GLU A 585 -23.15 -32.77 19.91
N VAL A 586 -23.66 -33.80 19.23
CA VAL A 586 -23.98 -33.73 17.78
C VAL A 586 -25.00 -32.62 17.52
N ALA A 587 -26.03 -32.48 18.37
CA ALA A 587 -27.03 -31.42 18.24
C ALA A 587 -26.45 -30.02 18.47
N ALA A 588 -25.55 -29.87 19.45
CA ALA A 588 -24.86 -28.61 19.73
C ALA A 588 -23.94 -28.21 18.57
N GLU A 589 -23.19 -29.16 18.00
CA GLU A 589 -22.33 -28.94 16.83
C GLU A 589 -23.14 -28.49 15.61
N LEU A 590 -24.30 -29.12 15.33
CA LEU A 590 -25.18 -28.70 14.24
C LEU A 590 -25.73 -27.28 14.42
N THR A 591 -26.06 -26.89 15.67
CA THR A 591 -26.45 -25.50 15.97
C THR A 591 -25.27 -24.55 15.76
N HIS A 592 -24.06 -24.94 16.16
CA HIS A 592 -22.85 -24.15 15.93
C HIS A 592 -22.59 -23.94 14.43
N LEU A 593 -22.64 -25.01 13.62
CA LEU A 593 -22.48 -24.95 12.16
C LEU A 593 -23.58 -24.11 11.49
N GLY A 594 -24.81 -24.15 12.00
CA GLY A 594 -25.89 -23.25 11.55
C GLY A 594 -25.56 -21.78 11.76
N ASN A 595 -25.08 -21.42 12.96
CA ASN A 595 -24.63 -20.06 13.27
C ASN A 595 -23.41 -19.65 12.42
N LEU A 596 -22.48 -20.59 12.18
CA LEU A 596 -21.32 -20.37 11.32
C LEU A 596 -21.75 -20.07 9.88
N ARG A 597 -22.73 -20.80 9.35
CA ARG A 597 -23.30 -20.54 8.01
C ARG A 597 -23.83 -19.12 7.88
N GLU A 598 -24.57 -18.65 8.88
CA GLU A 598 -25.09 -17.27 8.88
C GLU A 598 -23.97 -16.23 8.90
N LYS A 599 -22.94 -16.46 9.71
CA LYS A 599 -21.73 -15.61 9.72
C LYS A 599 -21.03 -15.59 8.36
N VAL A 600 -20.82 -16.74 7.73
CA VAL A 600 -20.20 -16.86 6.40
C VAL A 600 -21.02 -16.11 5.34
N ILE A 601 -22.35 -16.19 5.39
CA ILE A 601 -23.22 -15.46 4.47
C ILE A 601 -23.13 -13.94 4.69
N LEU A 602 -23.12 -13.49 5.95
CA LEU A 602 -22.97 -12.08 6.30
C LEU A 602 -21.60 -11.54 5.82
N GLU A 603 -20.53 -12.29 6.09
CA GLU A 603 -19.18 -11.95 5.65
C GLU A 603 -19.10 -11.89 4.12
N THR A 604 -19.69 -12.86 3.41
CA THR A 604 -19.74 -12.87 1.94
C THR A 604 -20.39 -11.60 1.40
N ARG A 605 -21.54 -11.19 1.94
CA ARG A 605 -22.21 -9.94 1.52
C ARG A 605 -21.35 -8.70 1.77
N SER A 606 -20.69 -8.65 2.92
CA SER A 606 -19.76 -7.55 3.24
C SER A 606 -18.61 -7.50 2.23
N LEU A 607 -17.97 -8.64 1.96
CA LEU A 607 -16.87 -8.73 1.00
C LEU A 607 -17.29 -8.47 -0.45
N GLU A 608 -18.54 -8.73 -0.83
CA GLU A 608 -19.07 -8.36 -2.16
C GLU A 608 -19.10 -6.84 -2.35
N ALA A 609 -19.50 -6.07 -1.32
CA ALA A 609 -19.44 -4.61 -1.35
C ALA A 609 -17.99 -4.09 -1.43
N VAL A 610 -17.07 -4.76 -0.73
CA VAL A 610 -15.62 -4.46 -0.83
C VAL A 610 -15.09 -4.76 -2.23
N TYR A 611 -15.40 -5.93 -2.79
CA TYR A 611 -14.99 -6.32 -4.14
C TYR A 611 -15.50 -5.34 -5.18
N LYS A 612 -16.77 -4.91 -5.07
CA LYS A 612 -17.33 -3.87 -5.94
C LYS A 612 -16.52 -2.57 -5.87
N THR A 613 -16.24 -2.07 -4.66
CA THR A 613 -15.46 -0.84 -4.45
C THR A 613 -14.05 -0.95 -5.05
N ILE A 614 -13.40 -2.11 -4.89
CA ILE A 614 -12.08 -2.37 -5.49
C ILE A 614 -12.19 -2.45 -7.01
N GLY A 615 -13.25 -3.03 -7.57
CA GLY A 615 -13.53 -3.03 -9.00
C GLY A 615 -13.73 -1.62 -9.56
N ASP A 616 -14.50 -0.78 -8.87
CA ASP A 616 -14.73 0.61 -9.25
C ASP A 616 -13.41 1.41 -9.23
N HIS A 617 -12.55 1.17 -8.24
CA HIS A 617 -11.20 1.77 -8.20
C HIS A 617 -10.34 1.33 -9.40
N ASN A 618 -10.42 0.06 -9.80
CA ASN A 618 -9.70 -0.42 -10.98
C ASN A 618 -10.13 0.34 -12.24
N ASN A 619 -11.44 0.51 -12.41
CA ASN A 619 -12.01 1.23 -13.55
C ASN A 619 -11.57 2.70 -13.55
N TRP A 620 -11.55 3.34 -12.38
CA TRP A 620 -11.04 4.69 -12.23
C TRP A 620 -9.56 4.80 -12.61
N LEU A 621 -8.70 3.91 -12.11
CA LEU A 621 -7.27 3.88 -12.45
C LEU A 621 -7.03 3.66 -13.94
N ARG A 622 -7.79 2.74 -14.56
CA ARG A 622 -7.75 2.53 -16.02
C ARG A 622 -8.18 3.76 -16.79
N SER A 623 -9.23 4.45 -16.35
CA SER A 623 -9.68 5.70 -16.97
C SER A 623 -8.62 6.80 -16.86
N GLN A 624 -7.93 6.92 -15.72
CA GLN A 624 -6.80 7.84 -15.56
C GLN A 624 -5.64 7.51 -16.52
N LEU A 625 -5.26 6.23 -16.62
CA LEU A 625 -4.24 5.79 -17.58
C LEU A 625 -4.62 6.13 -19.01
N GLU A 626 -5.87 5.91 -19.39
CA GLU A 626 -6.35 6.24 -20.73
C GLU A 626 -6.33 7.75 -21.00
N GLN A 627 -6.68 8.56 -19.99
CA GLN A 627 -6.55 10.02 -20.06
C GLN A 627 -5.08 10.44 -20.27
N TYR A 628 -4.12 9.81 -19.60
CA TYR A 628 -2.71 10.05 -19.82
C TYR A 628 -2.23 9.59 -21.20
N LYS A 629 -2.66 8.41 -21.67
CA LYS A 629 -2.38 7.93 -23.04
C LYS A 629 -2.86 8.94 -24.08
N ALA A 630 -4.10 9.40 -23.95
CA ALA A 630 -4.69 10.40 -24.82
C ALA A 630 -3.94 11.74 -24.74
N TYR A 631 -3.56 12.19 -23.53
CA TYR A 631 -2.79 13.41 -23.33
C TYR A 631 -1.43 13.34 -24.02
N LEU A 632 -0.70 12.23 -23.86
CA LEU A 632 0.60 12.02 -24.49
C LEU A 632 0.49 11.96 -26.01
N GLN A 633 -0.53 11.28 -26.54
CA GLN A 633 -0.80 11.24 -27.98
C GLN A 633 -1.14 12.62 -28.54
N ASN A 634 -1.96 13.39 -27.83
CA ASN A 634 -2.31 14.77 -28.20
C ASN A 634 -1.10 15.70 -28.12
N SER A 635 -0.24 15.57 -27.11
CA SER A 635 1.02 16.30 -26.98
C SER A 635 1.99 15.97 -28.13
N ARG A 636 2.06 14.70 -28.55
CA ARG A 636 2.79 14.28 -29.76
C ARG A 636 2.24 14.95 -31.02
N LEU A 637 0.92 15.01 -31.18
CA LEU A 637 0.26 15.64 -32.33
C LEU A 637 0.37 17.18 -32.35
N THR A 638 0.30 17.84 -31.19
CA THR A 638 0.44 19.30 -31.06
C THR A 638 1.90 19.76 -31.13
N SER A 639 2.87 18.91 -30.82
CA SER A 639 4.29 19.20 -31.09
C SER A 639 4.64 19.14 -32.59
N GLY A 640 3.73 18.63 -33.44
CA GLY A 640 3.90 18.54 -34.90
C GLY A 640 3.04 19.51 -35.73
N LYS A 641 2.22 20.36 -35.10
CA LYS A 641 1.42 21.38 -35.81
C LYS A 641 1.75 22.77 -35.27
N ASP A 642 2.18 23.64 -36.16
CA ASP A 642 2.24 25.08 -35.93
C ASP A 642 0.93 25.57 -35.30
N LYS A 643 1.06 26.28 -34.17
CA LYS A 643 -0.07 26.79 -33.40
C LYS A 643 -0.66 28.03 -34.06
N GLY A 644 -1.92 27.92 -34.44
CA GLY A 644 -2.84 29.04 -34.60
C GLY A 644 -4.15 28.75 -33.88
N VAL A 645 -4.50 29.63 -32.93
CA VAL A 645 -5.80 29.81 -32.27
C VAL A 645 -6.12 28.87 -31.10
N GLY A 646 -6.58 29.48 -29.99
CA GLY A 646 -6.74 28.85 -28.69
C GLY A 646 -8.16 28.40 -28.32
N VAL A 647 -8.24 28.05 -27.03
CA VAL A 647 -9.41 27.70 -26.19
C VAL A 647 -9.92 26.27 -26.32
N GLY A 648 -10.08 25.63 -25.15
CA GLY A 648 -11.10 24.62 -24.93
C GLY A 648 -10.61 23.18 -24.92
N VAL A 649 -10.66 22.57 -23.74
CA VAL A 649 -10.70 21.11 -23.58
C VAL A 649 -11.98 20.63 -24.27
N GLY A 650 -11.84 20.00 -25.44
CA GLY A 650 -12.96 19.52 -26.25
C GLY A 650 -12.58 18.22 -26.96
N VAL A 651 -13.35 17.17 -26.67
CA VAL A 651 -13.31 15.84 -27.30
C VAL A 651 -13.48 15.99 -28.82
N VAL A 652 -12.60 15.37 -29.61
CA VAL A 652 -12.80 15.23 -31.07
C VAL A 652 -12.55 13.79 -31.50
N SER A 653 -13.46 13.33 -32.35
CA SER A 653 -13.70 11.96 -32.80
C SER A 653 -12.58 11.34 -33.65
N VAL A 654 -12.52 10.02 -33.53
CA VAL A 654 -11.68 9.08 -34.29
C VAL A 654 -12.10 9.04 -35.76
N ASN A 655 -11.23 9.50 -36.68
CA ASN A 655 -10.98 8.89 -37.99
C ASN A 655 -10.02 9.75 -38.86
N GLY A 656 -8.93 9.15 -39.36
CA GLY A 656 -8.25 9.68 -40.56
C GLY A 656 -6.72 9.49 -40.67
N LYS A 657 -6.32 8.36 -41.28
CA LYS A 657 -5.15 8.08 -42.15
C LYS A 657 -3.74 8.57 -41.73
N GLU A 658 -2.84 7.59 -41.59
CA GLU A 658 -1.38 7.73 -41.46
C GLU A 658 -0.75 8.66 -42.51
N LYS A 659 0.17 9.54 -42.08
CA LYS A 659 1.12 10.23 -42.96
C LYS A 659 2.54 10.24 -42.38
N LYS A 660 3.49 10.12 -43.31
CA LYS A 660 4.95 9.92 -43.18
C LYS A 660 5.68 10.91 -42.26
N ALA A 661 6.74 10.39 -41.63
CA ALA A 661 7.69 11.09 -40.76
C ALA A 661 8.27 12.38 -41.36
N VAL A 662 8.28 13.45 -40.56
CA VAL A 662 8.88 14.76 -40.89
C VAL A 662 10.32 14.81 -40.33
N LYS A 663 11.28 15.23 -41.16
CA LYS A 663 12.69 15.45 -40.79
C LYS A 663 12.82 16.67 -39.86
N THR A 664 13.50 16.50 -38.73
CA THR A 664 13.97 17.59 -37.85
C THR A 664 14.99 18.47 -38.57
N THR A 665 14.76 19.79 -38.61
CA THR A 665 15.69 20.78 -39.16
C THR A 665 16.65 21.28 -38.08
N VAL A 666 17.94 20.98 -38.24
CA VAL A 666 19.03 21.49 -37.38
C VAL A 666 19.19 23.00 -37.61
N GLN A 667 19.24 23.80 -36.54
CA GLN A 667 19.52 25.24 -36.62
C GLN A 667 21.00 25.54 -36.32
N GLY A 668 21.61 26.45 -37.08
CA GLY A 668 23.05 26.76 -36.99
C GLY A 668 23.89 26.01 -38.04
N PRO A 669 25.23 26.01 -37.93
CA PRO A 669 26.05 26.60 -36.86
C PRO A 669 26.11 28.13 -36.90
N TYR A 670 25.96 28.76 -35.74
CA TYR A 670 26.27 30.17 -35.54
C TYR A 670 27.67 30.31 -34.93
N ARG A 671 28.51 31.12 -35.55
CA ARG A 671 29.92 31.26 -35.19
C ARG A 671 30.15 32.51 -34.34
N PHE A 672 30.84 32.36 -33.21
CA PHE A 672 31.24 33.44 -32.31
C PHE A 672 32.75 33.39 -32.09
N THR A 673 33.47 34.51 -32.24
CA THR A 673 34.91 34.54 -31.93
C THR A 673 35.12 34.58 -30.42
N HIS A 674 36.28 34.08 -29.95
CA HIS A 674 36.65 34.16 -28.53
C HIS A 674 36.58 35.60 -28.01
N ALA A 675 37.17 36.55 -28.74
CA ALA A 675 37.14 37.97 -28.40
C ALA A 675 35.72 38.57 -28.31
N GLN A 676 34.77 38.09 -29.13
CA GLN A 676 33.38 38.56 -29.07
C GLN A 676 32.69 38.08 -27.79
N LEU A 677 32.86 36.81 -27.43
CA LEU A 677 32.24 36.26 -26.22
C LEU A 677 32.88 36.83 -24.94
N GLU A 678 34.18 37.16 -24.96
CA GLU A 678 34.87 37.86 -23.88
C GLU A 678 34.35 39.30 -23.74
N LYS A 679 34.19 40.03 -24.86
CA LYS A 679 33.62 41.38 -24.86
C LYS A 679 32.17 41.43 -24.38
N ASP A 680 31.35 40.45 -24.75
CA ASP A 680 29.96 40.32 -24.27
C ASP A 680 29.90 39.83 -22.80
N GLY A 681 31.07 39.54 -22.21
CA GLY A 681 31.26 39.03 -20.87
C GLY A 681 30.61 37.66 -20.65
N ILE A 682 30.42 36.90 -21.73
CA ILE A 682 29.95 35.51 -21.73
C ILE A 682 31.09 34.61 -21.28
N ILE A 683 32.32 34.85 -21.74
CA ILE A 683 33.53 34.25 -21.16
C ILE A 683 33.90 35.08 -19.92
N VAL A 684 33.96 34.42 -18.76
CA VAL A 684 34.34 35.01 -17.47
C VAL A 684 35.82 34.80 -17.20
N GLU A 685 36.33 33.61 -17.53
CA GLU A 685 37.74 33.25 -17.38
C GLU A 685 38.17 32.38 -18.56
N SER A 686 39.43 32.48 -18.99
CA SER A 686 39.96 31.76 -20.15
C SER A 686 41.41 31.32 -19.91
N ASN A 687 41.63 30.01 -19.88
CA ASN A 687 42.95 29.40 -19.73
C ASN A 687 43.71 29.30 -21.06
N VAL A 688 43.16 29.89 -22.13
CA VAL A 688 43.81 29.98 -23.45
C VAL A 688 44.89 31.07 -23.45
N PRO A 689 46.14 30.78 -23.88
CA PRO A 689 47.21 31.77 -24.05
C PRO A 689 46.82 32.91 -25.00
N ASP A 690 47.19 34.15 -24.67
CA ASP A 690 46.78 35.36 -25.40
C ASP A 690 47.15 35.34 -26.89
N ASN A 691 48.31 34.76 -27.23
CA ASN A 691 48.76 34.61 -28.62
C ASN A 691 47.92 33.62 -29.44
N ARG A 692 47.07 32.80 -28.80
CA ARG A 692 46.21 31.80 -29.45
C ARG A 692 44.74 32.23 -29.53
N ARG A 693 44.28 33.12 -28.65
CA ARG A 693 42.89 33.62 -28.60
C ARG A 693 42.37 34.17 -29.94
N PRO A 694 43.15 34.94 -30.74
CA PRO A 694 42.67 35.47 -32.03
C PRO A 694 42.27 34.39 -33.05
N ASN A 695 42.77 33.16 -32.87
CA ASN A 695 42.52 32.03 -33.74
C ASN A 695 41.43 31.08 -33.21
N ILE A 696 40.79 31.38 -32.07
CA ILE A 696 39.72 30.55 -31.49
C ILE A 696 38.34 31.11 -31.82
N TYR A 697 37.42 30.21 -32.16
CA TYR A 697 36.00 30.50 -32.31
C TYR A 697 35.13 29.34 -31.84
N PHE A 698 33.89 29.65 -31.49
CA PHE A 698 32.86 28.73 -31.03
C PHE A 698 31.78 28.63 -32.09
N ASN A 699 31.40 27.41 -32.45
CA ASN A 699 30.22 27.13 -33.25
C ASN A 699 29.12 26.64 -32.31
N VAL A 700 27.95 27.26 -32.39
CA VAL A 700 26.76 26.83 -31.65
C VAL A 700 25.72 26.32 -32.62
N THR A 701 25.30 25.07 -32.46
CA THR A 701 24.22 24.43 -33.23
C THR A 701 23.11 23.99 -32.30
N SER A 702 21.86 24.02 -32.77
CA SER A 702 20.72 23.43 -32.07
C SER A 702 20.15 22.29 -32.93
N PRO A 703 20.48 21.02 -32.60
CA PRO A 703 19.95 19.86 -33.30
C PRO A 703 18.44 19.70 -33.11
N THR A 704 17.96 20.01 -31.90
CA THR A 704 16.54 20.07 -31.55
C THR A 704 16.28 21.26 -30.62
N PRO A 705 15.09 21.90 -30.67
CA PRO A 705 14.78 23.05 -29.80
C PRO A 705 15.04 22.74 -28.31
N GLY A 706 15.82 23.59 -27.65
CA GLY A 706 16.18 23.44 -26.24
C GLY A 706 17.46 22.63 -25.97
N THR A 707 18.06 22.02 -27.00
CA THR A 707 19.41 21.44 -26.95
C THR A 707 20.37 22.23 -27.83
N PHE A 708 21.58 22.44 -27.34
CA PHE A 708 22.63 23.17 -28.01
C PHE A 708 23.93 22.40 -27.93
N ILE A 709 24.68 22.40 -29.02
CA ILE A 709 26.04 21.89 -29.05
C ILE A 709 26.96 23.10 -29.21
N ILE A 710 27.86 23.30 -28.26
CA ILE A 710 28.93 24.30 -28.35
C ILE A 710 30.23 23.59 -28.71
N ALA A 711 30.72 23.86 -29.91
CA ALA A 711 31.96 23.32 -30.44
C ALA A 711 33.05 24.41 -30.51
N LEU A 712 34.14 24.23 -29.78
CA LEU A 712 35.31 25.11 -29.79
C LEU A 712 36.26 24.68 -30.93
N HIS A 713 36.62 25.63 -31.79
CA HIS A 713 37.53 25.40 -32.92
C HIS A 713 38.74 26.33 -32.88
N TYR A 714 39.86 25.85 -33.44
CA TYR A 714 41.04 26.65 -33.73
C TYR A 714 41.25 26.77 -35.23
N LYS A 715 41.52 27.99 -35.70
CA LYS A 715 41.70 28.32 -37.12
C LYS A 715 42.82 27.46 -37.72
N GLY A 716 42.47 26.64 -38.72
CA GLY A 716 43.39 25.71 -39.38
C GLY A 716 43.27 24.24 -38.96
N ARG A 717 42.34 23.88 -38.06
CA ARG A 717 41.93 22.48 -37.80
C ARG A 717 40.51 22.22 -38.30
N ASP A 718 40.32 21.07 -38.95
CA ASP A 718 39.02 20.64 -39.46
C ASP A 718 38.08 20.08 -38.37
N LYS A 719 38.63 19.59 -37.25
CA LYS A 719 37.86 19.07 -36.11
C LYS A 719 37.80 20.08 -34.96
N ALA A 720 36.68 20.11 -34.26
CA ALA A 720 36.56 20.82 -32.99
C ALA A 720 37.57 20.27 -31.96
N ILE A 721 38.12 21.17 -31.15
CA ILE A 721 39.00 20.85 -30.04
C ILE A 721 38.20 20.30 -28.86
N LEU A 722 37.01 20.85 -28.66
CA LEU A 722 36.08 20.46 -27.61
C LEU A 722 34.67 20.64 -28.14
N GLU A 723 33.80 19.68 -27.83
CA GLU A 723 32.37 19.75 -28.11
C GLU A 723 31.62 19.45 -26.82
N MET A 724 30.62 20.26 -26.50
CA MET A 724 29.82 20.11 -25.30
C MET A 724 28.34 20.27 -25.62
N ASP A 725 27.56 19.29 -25.15
CA ASP A 725 26.11 19.34 -25.17
C ASP A 725 25.60 20.15 -23.99
N LEU A 726 24.78 21.16 -24.28
CA LEU A 726 24.10 22.01 -23.32
C LEU A 726 22.60 21.89 -23.50
N LYS A 727 21.90 21.55 -22.41
CA LYS A 727 20.45 21.64 -22.33
C LYS A 727 20.05 22.96 -21.70
N ILE A 728 18.99 23.57 -22.23
CA ILE A 728 18.46 24.83 -21.67
C ILE A 728 18.04 24.64 -20.20
N ASP A 729 17.54 23.46 -19.84
CA ASP A 729 17.09 23.12 -18.49
C ASP A 729 18.25 23.09 -17.49
N ASP A 730 19.40 22.51 -17.84
CA ASP A 730 20.60 22.48 -16.98
C ASP A 730 21.11 23.89 -16.69
N LEU A 731 21.00 24.81 -17.66
CA LEU A 731 21.39 26.22 -17.48
C LEU A 731 20.40 26.97 -16.57
N LEU A 732 19.10 26.68 -16.69
CA LEU A 732 18.06 27.26 -15.84
C LEU A 732 18.12 26.71 -14.40
N GLU A 733 18.42 25.42 -14.23
CA GLU A 733 18.64 24.79 -12.93
C GLU A 733 19.88 25.38 -12.24
N LYS A 734 21.00 25.49 -12.96
CA LYS A 734 22.20 26.18 -12.44
C LYS A 734 21.91 27.63 -12.06
N GLN A 735 21.08 28.34 -12.83
CA GLN A 735 20.63 29.69 -12.47
C GLN A 735 19.78 29.70 -11.18
N GLN A 736 18.92 28.71 -10.98
CA GLN A 736 18.08 28.56 -9.79
C GLN A 736 18.88 28.15 -8.54
N GLU A 737 19.94 27.36 -8.70
CA GLU A 737 20.86 26.94 -7.64
C GLU A 737 21.94 28.00 -7.30
N ASN A 738 21.86 29.21 -7.86
CA ASN A 738 22.89 30.27 -7.76
C ASN A 738 24.29 29.84 -8.26
N LYS A 739 24.38 28.83 -9.13
CA LYS A 739 25.61 28.44 -9.83
C LYS A 739 25.73 29.25 -11.13
N HIS A 740 26.41 30.40 -11.05
CA HIS A 740 26.47 31.35 -12.16
C HIS A 740 27.53 31.06 -13.24
N LEU A 741 28.35 30.01 -13.05
CA LEU A 741 29.46 29.66 -13.94
C LEU A 741 29.29 28.26 -14.52
N LEU A 742 29.58 28.12 -15.81
CA LEU A 742 29.67 26.87 -16.55
C LEU A 742 31.11 26.68 -16.97
N ASP A 743 31.76 25.66 -16.42
CA ASP A 743 33.15 25.35 -16.74
C ASP A 743 33.24 24.54 -18.04
N LEU A 744 33.87 25.11 -19.06
CA LEU A 744 34.38 24.37 -20.21
C LEU A 744 35.88 24.23 -19.96
N GLU A 745 36.46 23.06 -20.19
CA GLU A 745 37.86 22.71 -19.90
C GLU A 745 38.92 23.83 -20.16
N TYR A 746 38.69 24.70 -21.15
CA TYR A 746 39.57 25.84 -21.50
C TYR A 746 39.00 27.24 -21.20
N VAL A 747 37.69 27.39 -20.95
CA VAL A 747 37.00 28.67 -20.70
C VAL A 747 35.83 28.50 -19.73
N GLN A 748 35.66 29.43 -18.79
CA GLN A 748 34.46 29.49 -17.94
C GLN A 748 33.44 30.46 -18.53
N LEU A 749 32.20 29.99 -18.70
CA LEU A 749 31.10 30.78 -19.26
C LEU A 749 30.13 31.25 -18.17
N SER A 750 29.59 32.46 -18.31
CA SER A 750 28.52 32.98 -17.47
C SER A 750 27.18 32.36 -17.85
N VAL A 751 26.58 31.60 -16.94
CA VAL A 751 25.29 30.91 -17.15
C VAL A 751 24.15 31.88 -17.55
N PRO A 752 23.92 33.01 -16.85
CA PRO A 752 22.87 33.96 -17.25
C PRO A 752 23.09 34.58 -18.64
N LYS A 753 24.35 34.83 -19.01
CA LYS A 753 24.68 35.51 -20.27
C LYS A 753 24.71 34.56 -21.47
N ILE A 754 25.19 33.33 -21.29
CA ILE A 754 25.10 32.31 -22.35
C ILE A 754 23.64 31.95 -22.62
N LEU A 755 22.81 31.83 -21.58
CA LEU A 755 21.37 31.62 -21.70
C LEU A 755 20.70 32.75 -22.53
N ASN A 756 21.05 34.01 -22.25
CA ASN A 756 20.58 35.15 -23.04
C ASN A 756 21.08 35.14 -24.49
N LEU A 757 22.33 34.73 -24.74
CA LEU A 757 22.85 34.57 -26.10
C LEU A 757 22.07 33.51 -26.87
N LEU A 758 21.87 32.32 -26.29
CA LEU A 758 21.15 31.22 -26.92
C LEU A 758 19.70 31.61 -27.23
N ASN A 759 19.01 32.25 -26.29
CA ASN A 759 17.67 32.78 -26.52
C ASN A 759 17.67 33.83 -27.64
N LYS A 760 18.64 34.76 -27.68
CA LYS A 760 18.68 35.79 -28.73
C LYS A 760 18.96 35.22 -30.12
N VAL A 761 19.83 34.22 -30.22
CA VAL A 761 20.31 33.65 -31.48
C VAL A 761 19.30 32.66 -32.06
N PHE A 762 18.64 31.86 -31.22
CA PHE A 762 17.77 30.78 -31.66
C PHE A 762 16.27 31.03 -31.44
N ALA A 763 15.85 32.07 -30.69
CA ALA A 763 14.43 32.38 -30.48
C ALA A 763 13.80 33.32 -31.54
N LYS A 764 14.49 33.65 -32.65
CA LYS A 764 13.96 34.54 -33.70
C LYS A 764 14.06 33.97 -35.11
N ARG A 765 12.96 33.38 -35.57
CA ARG A 765 12.29 33.75 -36.84
C ARG A 765 10.80 33.40 -36.74
N LYS A 766 10.00 34.38 -36.31
CA LYS A 766 8.64 34.58 -36.83
C LYS A 766 8.81 35.28 -38.18
N VAL A 767 8.59 34.56 -39.27
CA VAL A 767 8.09 35.12 -40.54
C VAL A 767 7.03 34.15 -41.03
#